data_AF-A0A4R8MJH6-F1
#
_entry.id   AF-A0A4R8MJH6-F1
#
_cell.length_a   1.000
_cell.length_b   1.000
_cell.length_c   1.000
_cell.angle_alpha   90.00
_cell.angle_beta   90.00
_cell.angle_gamma   90.00
#
_symmetry.space_group_name_H-M   'P 1'
#
loop_
_entity.id
_entity.type
_entity.pdbx_description
1 polymer ?
#
loop_
_entity_poly.entity_id
_entity_poly.type
_entity_poly.pdbx_seq_one_letter_code
_entity_poly.pdbx_strand_id
1 'polypeptide(L)'
;MKRRNFIQLSTFAGIGLSLPISSVFSACSNHSEHSLEFKNLVSGLLKDWCDGMIKVQINNPSNLEEHGALGCPSCSHIHGRCMDAVYPFLYMADVTADKKYLEAAKLVMIWAENNVSQDNGAWTVIPNPKSWKGITIFGAIALAEALHYHGHVLDSQTRKQWTERLAKAGQYIYDTFTIDFTNINYGGTAIYGLDLIGGVLGNEEFKSKSKKMAQQVTGFFTTKDHLLFGECKPDAGKLSAKGLHGVDLGYNVEETLNSLVMYALKNKDEKLLEVVTKSLESHLEFMLPDGAWDNSWGNRMYKWSYWGSRTCDGSQPAFAMMAHINPAFGTAAVKNTELLKQCTSKGLIHGGPHYISAGIPPCVHHTFAHAKPLAVLLDHWKHLPEINKKAALPRTVADGVKHFKDIDVSVFARGDWRGTVSTYDAEYHYKYDYRQATGGSLGILYHSKVGLLCAASMAVYQMVEEYNQQPQPGEDIALTPRIETFKDDEWYTNLFDLTASMESNDQNGIIEVLSKVNLKNEARETVSETASTFQLKYSCAKDSLQIQVSTNQKIIEPTAFVLPIASPSGEVVELVDDNEINIIKPEGVVSIKSNVPIKLKNISGSRLFNMVPGIEAVPIEVFFEEDSNELYLTITVN
;
A
#
# COMPACT_ATOMS: atom_id res chain seq x y z
N MET A 1 -8.99 -93.77 -7.24
CA MET A 1 -8.46 -92.80 -6.25
C MET A 1 -7.77 -91.66 -6.98
N LYS A 2 -8.05 -90.44 -6.52
CA LYS A 2 -7.85 -89.13 -7.13
C LYS A 2 -6.43 -88.80 -7.60
N ARG A 3 -6.28 -88.36 -8.86
CA ARG A 3 -5.26 -87.41 -9.34
C ARG A 3 -5.57 -87.05 -10.81
N ARG A 4 -5.47 -85.75 -11.14
CA ARG A 4 -5.67 -85.10 -12.46
C ARG A 4 -7.08 -84.62 -12.77
N ASN A 5 -7.35 -83.37 -12.39
CA ASN A 5 -7.87 -82.32 -13.28
C ASN A 5 -8.10 -81.05 -12.45
N PHE A 6 -7.09 -80.18 -12.37
CA PHE A 6 -7.27 -78.74 -12.19
C PHE A 6 -5.97 -78.01 -12.52
N ILE A 7 -5.64 -77.95 -13.81
CA ILE A 7 -4.68 -76.97 -14.35
C ILE A 7 -5.33 -76.42 -15.62
N GLN A 8 -6.01 -75.28 -15.48
CA GLN A 8 -6.14 -74.26 -16.51
C GLN A 8 -6.71 -73.01 -15.85
N LEU A 9 -6.13 -71.87 -16.22
CA LEU A 9 -6.41 -70.49 -15.76
C LEU A 9 -5.76 -70.09 -14.43
N SER A 10 -4.53 -69.58 -14.52
CA SER A 10 -4.22 -68.18 -14.16
C SER A 10 -2.74 -67.92 -14.44
N THR A 11 -2.47 -67.56 -15.69
CA THR A 11 -1.20 -66.97 -16.12
C THR A 11 -1.25 -65.47 -15.81
N PHE A 12 -0.10 -64.89 -15.45
CA PHE A 12 0.19 -63.49 -15.07
C PHE A 12 0.24 -63.18 -13.57
N ALA A 13 1.35 -63.55 -12.94
CA ALA A 13 2.05 -62.69 -11.98
C ALA A 13 3.48 -63.24 -11.79
N GLY A 14 4.44 -62.66 -12.48
CA GLY A 14 5.85 -62.97 -12.33
C GLY A 14 6.69 -61.70 -12.39
N ILE A 15 7.48 -61.51 -11.33
CA ILE A 15 8.79 -60.82 -11.29
C ILE A 15 8.72 -59.28 -11.47
N GLY A 16 9.27 -58.41 -10.63
CA GLY A 16 10.19 -58.56 -9.50
C GLY A 16 10.59 -57.18 -8.95
N LEU A 17 11.07 -57.19 -7.71
CA LEU A 17 12.29 -56.53 -7.22
C LEU A 17 12.28 -55.01 -6.93
N SER A 18 12.55 -54.75 -5.64
CA SER A 18 13.26 -53.60 -5.06
C SER A 18 12.68 -52.20 -5.29
N LEU A 19 11.90 -51.73 -4.32
CA LEU A 19 11.84 -50.31 -3.95
C LEU A 19 12.32 -50.17 -2.50
N PRO A 20 13.25 -49.25 -2.19
CA PRO A 20 13.78 -49.11 -0.85
C PRO A 20 12.72 -48.44 0.04
N ILE A 21 12.28 -49.15 1.08
CA ILE A 21 11.49 -48.61 2.19
C ILE A 21 12.45 -47.86 3.14
N SER A 22 13.10 -46.82 2.62
CA SER A 22 14.01 -45.97 3.38
C SER A 22 13.82 -44.51 2.98
N SER A 23 12.69 -43.95 3.38
CA SER A 23 12.51 -42.49 3.49
C SER A 23 11.59 -42.06 4.65
N VAL A 24 11.11 -43.00 5.46
CA VAL A 24 10.44 -42.69 6.73
C VAL A 24 11.50 -42.82 7.81
N PHE A 25 11.83 -41.70 8.48
CA PHE A 25 12.91 -41.50 9.48
C PHE A 25 14.20 -40.79 9.01
N SER A 26 14.07 -39.77 8.16
CA SER A 26 14.99 -38.61 8.17
C SER A 26 14.20 -37.32 8.05
N ALA A 27 13.37 -37.06 9.05
CA ALA A 27 12.79 -35.75 9.33
C ALA A 27 13.37 -35.22 10.65
N CYS A 28 14.69 -35.22 10.77
CA CYS A 28 15.38 -34.34 11.71
C CYS A 28 15.57 -33.01 10.99
N SER A 29 14.59 -32.12 11.19
CA SER A 29 14.69 -30.65 11.14
C SER A 29 15.98 -30.05 10.56
N ASN A 30 16.07 -29.97 9.24
CA ASN A 30 16.70 -28.81 8.61
C ASN A 30 15.58 -27.77 8.45
N HIS A 31 15.25 -27.05 9.53
CA HIS A 31 14.59 -25.77 9.33
C HIS A 31 15.61 -24.89 8.61
N SER A 32 15.33 -24.52 7.35
CA SER A 32 16.11 -23.49 6.69
C SER A 32 15.97 -22.22 7.54
N GLU A 33 17.08 -21.77 8.10
CA GLU A 33 17.07 -20.61 9.00
C GLU A 33 16.64 -19.37 8.22
N HIS A 34 15.63 -18.66 8.76
CA HIS A 34 15.30 -17.30 8.32
C HIS A 34 16.57 -16.43 8.33
N SER A 35 16.64 -15.41 7.48
CA SER A 35 17.71 -14.42 7.60
C SER A 35 17.70 -13.85 9.03
N LEU A 36 18.81 -14.05 9.76
CA LEU A 36 19.03 -13.46 11.06
C LEU A 36 18.98 -11.93 10.96
N GLU A 37 19.43 -11.36 9.84
CA GLU A 37 19.34 -9.93 9.58
C GLU A 37 17.88 -9.46 9.53
N PHE A 38 16.99 -10.22 8.86
CA PHE A 38 15.58 -9.87 8.82
C PHE A 38 14.93 -9.96 10.21
N LYS A 39 15.28 -10.98 11.01
CA LYS A 39 14.80 -11.05 12.41
C LYS A 39 15.21 -9.83 13.23
N ASN A 40 16.47 -9.45 13.09
CA ASN A 40 17.03 -8.30 13.80
C ASN A 40 16.41 -6.99 13.32
N LEU A 41 16.11 -6.86 12.03
CA LEU A 41 15.40 -5.73 11.47
C LEU A 41 13.99 -5.61 12.07
N VAL A 42 13.19 -6.68 12.02
CA VAL A 42 11.81 -6.69 12.53
C VAL A 42 11.78 -6.40 14.03
N SER A 43 12.57 -7.13 14.83
CA SER A 43 12.60 -6.96 16.29
C SER A 43 13.17 -5.60 16.71
N GLY A 44 14.22 -5.13 16.05
CA GLY A 44 14.82 -3.82 16.29
C GLY A 44 13.86 -2.68 15.96
N LEU A 45 13.15 -2.77 14.83
CA LEU A 45 12.17 -1.78 14.41
C LEU A 45 10.94 -1.75 15.33
N LEU A 46 10.39 -2.92 15.69
CA LEU A 46 9.29 -3.00 16.64
C LEU A 46 9.64 -2.36 17.99
N LYS A 47 10.85 -2.65 18.51
CA LYS A 47 11.33 -2.03 19.75
C LYS A 47 11.45 -0.51 19.62
N ASP A 48 12.07 -0.03 18.53
CA ASP A 48 12.25 1.41 18.26
C ASP A 48 10.90 2.13 18.21
N TRP A 49 9.91 1.53 17.55
CA TRP A 49 8.54 2.03 17.46
C TRP A 49 7.81 2.01 18.80
N CYS A 50 7.89 0.92 19.57
CA CYS A 50 7.29 0.87 20.91
C CYS A 50 7.91 1.93 21.84
N ASP A 51 9.24 2.06 21.83
CA ASP A 51 9.93 3.09 22.61
C ASP A 51 9.57 4.52 22.15
N GLY A 52 9.39 4.73 20.83
CA GLY A 52 8.93 5.98 20.25
C GLY A 52 7.50 6.35 20.67
N MET A 53 6.56 5.39 20.60
CA MET A 53 5.18 5.58 21.05
C MET A 53 5.11 5.90 22.54
N ILE A 54 5.90 5.22 23.38
CA ILE A 54 5.97 5.52 24.82
C ILE A 54 6.47 6.95 25.09
N LYS A 55 7.47 7.43 24.33
CA LYS A 55 7.99 8.80 24.49
C LYS A 55 6.93 9.88 24.25
N VAL A 56 5.94 9.60 23.39
CA VAL A 56 4.85 10.53 23.08
C VAL A 56 3.56 10.19 23.83
N GLN A 57 3.56 9.19 24.70
CA GLN A 57 2.39 8.83 25.50
C GLN A 57 2.14 9.88 26.59
N ILE A 58 0.90 10.32 26.71
CA ILE A 58 0.50 11.40 27.63
C ILE A 58 0.24 10.81 29.01
N ASN A 59 1.04 11.19 30.00
CA ASN A 59 0.82 10.82 31.40
C ASN A 59 0.21 11.99 32.19
N ASN A 60 -1.11 12.18 32.09
CA ASN A 60 -1.86 13.16 32.88
C ASN A 60 -3.03 12.52 33.66
N PRO A 61 -2.79 11.83 34.80
CA PRO A 61 -3.85 11.14 35.54
C PRO A 61 -5.00 12.04 36.02
N SER A 62 -4.79 13.35 36.10
CA SER A 62 -5.85 14.32 36.44
C SER A 62 -6.80 14.65 35.29
N ASN A 63 -6.46 14.30 34.05
CA ASN A 63 -7.31 14.53 32.88
C ASN A 63 -7.47 13.24 32.04
N LEU A 64 -8.57 12.53 32.25
CA LEU A 64 -8.88 11.30 31.52
C LEU A 64 -9.14 11.52 30.02
N GLU A 65 -9.37 12.76 29.57
CA GLU A 65 -9.57 13.07 28.14
C GLU A 65 -8.31 12.82 27.30
N GLU A 66 -7.13 12.89 27.94
CA GLU A 66 -5.83 12.69 27.28
C GLU A 66 -4.94 11.66 27.98
N HIS A 67 -5.23 11.29 29.23
CA HIS A 67 -4.40 10.34 29.98
C HIS A 67 -4.31 8.99 29.28
N GLY A 68 -3.08 8.61 28.92
CA GLY A 68 -2.74 7.36 28.27
C GLY A 68 -2.80 7.38 26.75
N ALA A 69 -3.31 8.47 26.15
CA ALA A 69 -3.27 8.69 24.71
C ALA A 69 -1.84 8.75 24.18
N LEU A 70 -1.70 8.47 22.88
CA LEU A 70 -0.47 8.75 22.13
C LEU A 70 -0.56 10.15 21.54
N GLY A 71 0.20 11.10 22.08
CA GLY A 71 0.28 12.47 21.59
C GLY A 71 0.91 12.50 20.20
N CYS A 72 0.14 12.91 19.18
CA CYS A 72 0.62 12.91 17.82
C CYS A 72 1.49 14.15 17.54
N PRO A 73 2.74 14.00 17.07
CA PRO A 73 3.59 15.16 16.79
C PRO A 73 3.08 16.06 15.66
N SER A 74 2.25 15.53 14.76
CA SER A 74 1.77 16.25 13.57
C SER A 74 0.30 16.64 13.59
N CYS A 75 -0.51 16.09 14.49
CA CYS A 75 -1.95 16.25 14.48
C CYS A 75 -2.41 17.03 15.71
N SER A 76 -3.41 17.90 15.52
CA SER A 76 -4.03 18.68 16.61
C SER A 76 -5.04 17.88 17.44
N HIS A 77 -5.27 16.61 17.10
CA HIS A 77 -6.23 15.71 17.74
C HIS A 77 -5.57 14.39 18.16
N ILE A 78 -6.23 13.69 19.07
CA ILE A 78 -5.83 12.34 19.48
C ILE A 78 -6.50 11.32 18.56
N HIS A 79 -5.71 10.37 18.05
CA HIS A 79 -6.23 9.28 17.22
C HIS A 79 -6.97 8.25 18.08
N GLY A 80 -8.23 7.97 17.74
CA GLY A 80 -9.08 7.00 18.45
C GLY A 80 -8.58 5.56 18.38
N ARG A 81 -7.73 5.23 17.39
CA ARG A 81 -7.15 3.88 17.20
C ARG A 81 -5.91 3.59 18.06
N CYS A 82 -5.56 4.43 19.04
CA CYS A 82 -4.31 4.21 19.79
C CYS A 82 -4.26 2.88 20.57
N MET A 83 -5.39 2.24 20.85
CA MET A 83 -5.45 0.89 21.44
C MET A 83 -4.90 -0.21 20.52
N ASP A 84 -4.71 0.05 19.22
CA ASP A 84 -4.00 -0.86 18.33
C ASP A 84 -2.57 -1.14 18.84
N ALA A 85 -1.98 -0.20 19.61
CA ALA A 85 -0.67 -0.35 20.24
C ALA A 85 -0.63 -1.37 21.39
N VAL A 86 -1.78 -1.85 21.88
CA VAL A 86 -1.86 -2.85 22.96
C VAL A 86 -1.05 -4.08 22.59
N TYR A 87 -1.30 -4.67 21.43
CA TYR A 87 -0.63 -5.89 21.00
C TYR A 87 0.90 -5.77 20.96
N PRO A 88 1.50 -4.82 20.22
CA PRO A 88 2.95 -4.67 20.18
C PRO A 88 3.55 -4.35 21.57
N PHE A 89 2.83 -3.62 22.43
CA PHE A 89 3.29 -3.40 23.81
C PHE A 89 3.27 -4.67 24.66
N LEU A 90 2.24 -5.52 24.61
CA LEU A 90 2.28 -6.79 25.35
C LEU A 90 3.36 -7.73 24.81
N TYR A 91 3.54 -7.78 23.48
CA TYR A 91 4.64 -8.53 22.89
C TYR A 91 5.97 -8.09 23.51
N MET A 92 6.24 -6.78 23.52
CA MET A 92 7.48 -6.23 24.10
C MET A 92 7.58 -6.49 25.61
N ALA A 93 6.47 -6.40 26.35
CA ALA A 93 6.45 -6.71 27.78
C ALA A 93 6.82 -8.19 28.05
N ASP A 94 6.30 -9.11 27.25
CA ASP A 94 6.55 -10.54 27.39
C ASP A 94 8.00 -10.91 27.07
N VAL A 95 8.53 -10.44 25.93
CA VAL A 95 9.87 -10.83 25.48
C VAL A 95 11.00 -10.11 26.20
N THR A 96 10.75 -8.94 26.81
CA THR A 96 11.77 -8.16 27.51
C THR A 96 11.63 -8.16 29.04
N ALA A 97 10.46 -8.52 29.57
CA ALA A 97 10.08 -8.34 30.97
C ALA A 97 10.17 -6.88 31.49
N ASP A 98 10.30 -5.88 30.60
CA ASP A 98 10.32 -4.47 30.97
C ASP A 98 8.90 -3.95 31.21
N LYS A 99 8.64 -3.56 32.46
CA LYS A 99 7.32 -3.10 32.93
C LYS A 99 6.79 -1.89 32.17
N LYS A 100 7.67 -1.05 31.59
CA LYS A 100 7.20 0.15 30.87
C LYS A 100 6.25 -0.18 29.73
N TYR A 101 6.44 -1.33 29.06
CA TYR A 101 5.57 -1.75 27.96
C TYR A 101 4.21 -2.21 28.47
N LEU A 102 4.18 -2.95 29.58
CA LEU A 102 2.93 -3.36 30.23
C LEU A 102 2.12 -2.16 30.71
N GLU A 103 2.77 -1.18 31.34
CA GLU A 103 2.11 0.05 31.78
C GLU A 103 1.61 0.89 30.59
N ALA A 104 2.40 0.99 29.51
CA ALA A 104 1.98 1.68 28.30
C ALA A 104 0.74 1.04 27.65
N ALA A 105 0.68 -0.30 27.61
CA ALA A 105 -0.50 -1.04 27.13
C ALA A 105 -1.75 -0.76 27.97
N LYS A 106 -1.60 -0.72 29.30
CA LYS A 106 -2.70 -0.37 30.22
C LYS A 106 -3.18 1.05 29.99
N LEU A 107 -2.27 2.00 29.81
CA LEU A 107 -2.57 3.41 29.59
C LEU A 107 -3.36 3.66 28.30
N VAL A 108 -2.97 3.07 27.16
CA VAL A 108 -3.76 3.25 25.91
C VAL A 108 -5.17 2.66 26.03
N MET A 109 -5.35 1.55 26.76
CA MET A 109 -6.67 0.99 27.03
C MET A 109 -7.51 1.86 27.97
N ILE A 110 -6.89 2.42 29.01
CA ILE A 110 -7.56 3.39 29.90
C ILE A 110 -8.06 4.57 29.07
N TRP A 111 -7.23 5.15 28.21
CA TRP A 111 -7.65 6.25 27.36
C TRP A 111 -8.82 5.83 26.45
N ALA A 112 -8.69 4.69 25.76
CA ALA A 112 -9.69 4.23 24.81
C ALA A 112 -11.06 4.00 25.45
N GLU A 113 -11.09 3.40 26.64
CA GLU A 113 -12.32 3.13 27.38
C GLU A 113 -13.01 4.41 27.88
N ASN A 114 -12.26 5.44 28.23
CA ASN A 114 -12.84 6.71 28.68
C ASN A 114 -13.35 7.60 27.53
N ASN A 115 -12.74 7.50 26.34
CA ASN A 115 -12.90 8.55 25.32
C ASN A 115 -13.58 8.10 24.03
N VAL A 116 -13.36 6.85 23.60
CA VAL A 116 -13.83 6.39 22.29
C VAL A 116 -14.67 5.11 22.34
N SER A 117 -14.70 4.43 23.48
CA SER A 117 -15.55 3.26 23.72
C SER A 117 -17.03 3.64 23.75
N GLN A 118 -17.88 2.72 23.31
CA GLN A 118 -19.32 2.94 23.15
C GLN A 118 -20.10 1.81 23.84
N ASP A 119 -21.33 2.11 24.29
CA ASP A 119 -22.18 1.14 25.01
C ASP A 119 -22.44 -0.14 24.23
N ASN A 120 -22.52 -0.04 22.90
CA ASN A 120 -22.73 -1.19 22.01
C ASN A 120 -21.45 -2.01 21.76
N GLY A 121 -20.33 -1.68 22.40
CA GLY A 121 -19.05 -2.38 22.26
C GLY A 121 -18.12 -1.84 21.17
N ALA A 122 -18.56 -0.88 20.36
CA ALA A 122 -17.72 -0.27 19.34
C ALA A 122 -16.66 0.68 19.93
N TRP A 123 -15.67 1.03 19.11
CA TRP A 123 -14.81 2.19 19.32
C TRP A 123 -14.98 3.20 18.17
N THR A 124 -14.83 4.49 18.47
CA THR A 124 -14.94 5.60 17.51
C THR A 124 -13.56 6.13 17.10
N VAL A 125 -13.42 6.64 15.86
CA VAL A 125 -12.12 7.13 15.33
C VAL A 125 -11.60 8.39 16.04
N ILE A 126 -12.48 9.14 16.70
CA ILE A 126 -12.17 10.30 17.54
C ILE A 126 -13.11 10.31 18.75
N PRO A 127 -12.82 11.08 19.82
CA PRO A 127 -13.70 11.28 21.00
C PRO A 127 -15.03 11.98 20.69
N ASN A 128 -15.84 11.37 19.82
CA ASN A 128 -17.15 11.82 19.39
C ASN A 128 -18.01 10.57 19.13
N PRO A 129 -19.04 10.30 19.95
CA PRO A 129 -19.92 9.13 19.82
C PRO A 129 -20.64 8.97 18.48
N LYS A 130 -20.75 10.06 17.70
CA LYS A 130 -21.35 10.08 16.35
C LYS A 130 -20.35 9.77 15.24
N SER A 131 -19.07 9.66 15.57
CA SER A 131 -18.01 9.41 14.62
C SER A 131 -18.01 7.95 14.13
N TRP A 132 -17.19 7.69 13.11
CA TRP A 132 -17.08 6.40 12.45
C TRP A 132 -16.61 5.29 13.40
N LYS A 133 -17.28 4.12 13.33
CA LYS A 133 -17.10 2.97 14.24
C LYS A 133 -16.48 1.75 13.58
N GLY A 134 -16.22 1.80 12.27
CA GLY A 134 -15.62 0.71 11.52
C GLY A 134 -14.23 0.32 12.03
N ILE A 135 -13.53 1.24 12.70
CA ILE A 135 -12.21 0.98 13.31
C ILE A 135 -12.22 -0.12 14.38
N THR A 136 -13.41 -0.49 14.88
CA THR A 136 -13.58 -1.50 15.94
C THR A 136 -12.92 -2.82 15.59
N ILE A 137 -12.94 -3.22 14.31
CA ILE A 137 -12.34 -4.49 13.88
C ILE A 137 -10.83 -4.55 14.12
N PHE A 138 -10.12 -3.45 13.87
CA PHE A 138 -8.66 -3.40 14.00
C PHE A 138 -8.21 -3.46 15.47
N GLY A 139 -8.88 -2.68 16.32
CA GLY A 139 -8.63 -2.72 17.77
C GLY A 139 -9.03 -4.06 18.40
N ALA A 140 -10.09 -4.70 17.90
CA ALA A 140 -10.53 -6.02 18.37
C ALA A 140 -9.54 -7.13 18.00
N ILE A 141 -8.96 -7.09 16.79
CA ILE A 141 -7.90 -8.01 16.37
C ILE A 141 -6.67 -7.83 17.28
N ALA A 142 -6.19 -6.58 17.45
CA ALA A 142 -5.05 -6.30 18.31
C ALA A 142 -5.28 -6.80 19.75
N LEU A 143 -6.46 -6.55 20.32
CA LEU A 143 -6.79 -7.03 21.66
C LEU A 143 -6.88 -8.56 21.73
N ALA A 144 -7.41 -9.21 20.70
CA ALA A 144 -7.49 -10.67 20.63
C ALA A 144 -6.11 -11.33 20.53
N GLU A 145 -5.23 -10.84 19.65
CA GLU A 145 -3.85 -11.34 19.51
C GLU A 145 -3.06 -11.13 20.81
N ALA A 146 -3.18 -9.94 21.42
CA ALA A 146 -2.58 -9.64 22.71
C ALA A 146 -3.01 -10.62 23.81
N LEU A 147 -4.31 -10.91 23.93
CA LEU A 147 -4.83 -11.84 24.93
C LEU A 147 -4.46 -13.30 24.62
N HIS A 148 -4.41 -13.67 23.34
CA HIS A 148 -4.11 -15.02 22.90
C HIS A 148 -2.64 -15.39 23.16
N TYR A 149 -1.71 -14.52 22.73
CA TYR A 149 -0.27 -14.81 22.79
C TYR A 149 0.39 -14.34 24.08
N HIS A 150 -0.05 -13.21 24.63
CA HIS A 150 0.64 -12.54 25.75
C HIS A 150 -0.26 -12.28 26.95
N GLY A 151 -1.48 -12.83 26.99
CA GLY A 151 -2.41 -12.60 28.11
C GLY A 151 -1.87 -13.04 29.49
N HIS A 152 -0.83 -13.88 29.54
CA HIS A 152 -0.19 -14.31 30.79
C HIS A 152 0.66 -13.24 31.48
N VAL A 153 1.06 -12.17 30.77
CA VAL A 153 1.80 -11.05 31.41
C VAL A 153 0.88 -10.12 32.21
N LEU A 154 -0.43 -10.22 32.00
CA LEU A 154 -1.44 -9.42 32.69
C LEU A 154 -1.78 -10.04 34.04
N ASP A 155 -2.09 -9.19 35.02
CA ASP A 155 -2.78 -9.62 36.22
C ASP A 155 -4.19 -10.16 35.90
N SER A 156 -4.70 -11.04 36.77
CA SER A 156 -5.96 -11.75 36.53
C SER A 156 -7.17 -10.83 36.37
N GLN A 157 -7.17 -9.68 37.05
CA GLN A 157 -8.23 -8.69 36.96
C GLN A 157 -8.22 -8.01 35.58
N THR A 158 -7.06 -7.49 35.16
CA THR A 158 -6.91 -6.83 33.85
C THR A 158 -7.23 -7.80 32.72
N ARG A 159 -6.70 -9.03 32.77
CA ARG A 159 -6.98 -10.06 31.76
C ARG A 159 -8.47 -10.33 31.63
N LYS A 160 -9.19 -10.45 32.76
CA LYS A 160 -10.64 -10.66 32.76
C LYS A 160 -11.38 -9.47 32.13
N GLN A 161 -11.06 -8.25 32.56
CA GLN A 161 -11.68 -7.03 32.03
C GLN A 161 -11.49 -6.88 30.52
N TRP A 162 -10.29 -7.16 30.02
CA TRP A 162 -9.97 -7.09 28.60
C TRP A 162 -10.65 -8.19 27.79
N THR A 163 -10.78 -9.39 28.36
CA THR A 163 -11.55 -10.48 27.75
C THR A 163 -13.03 -10.11 27.62
N GLU A 164 -13.63 -9.52 28.65
CA GLU A 164 -15.00 -9.01 28.62
C GLU A 164 -15.16 -7.87 27.61
N ARG A 165 -14.16 -6.98 27.51
CA ARG A 165 -14.15 -5.90 26.52
C ARG A 165 -14.08 -6.43 25.09
N LEU A 166 -13.28 -7.47 24.86
CA LEU A 166 -13.17 -8.15 23.57
C LEU A 166 -14.50 -8.78 23.17
N ALA A 167 -15.21 -9.41 24.10
CA ALA A 167 -16.54 -9.97 23.83
C ALA A 167 -17.53 -8.91 23.34
N LYS A 168 -17.54 -7.71 23.94
CA LYS A 168 -18.38 -6.59 23.49
C LYS A 168 -18.01 -6.11 22.08
N ALA A 169 -16.72 -5.96 21.78
CA ALA A 169 -16.26 -5.57 20.45
C ALA A 169 -16.63 -6.62 19.39
N GLY A 170 -16.40 -7.90 19.70
CA GLY A 170 -16.77 -9.02 18.84
C GLY A 170 -18.27 -9.06 18.56
N GLN A 171 -19.10 -8.81 19.56
CA GLN A 171 -20.56 -8.75 19.40
C GLN A 171 -20.97 -7.61 18.45
N TYR A 172 -20.42 -6.40 18.62
CA TYR A 172 -20.69 -5.29 17.70
C TYR A 172 -20.37 -5.64 16.24
N ILE A 173 -19.20 -6.25 16.00
CA ILE A 173 -18.76 -6.68 14.66
C ILE A 173 -19.70 -7.78 14.13
N TYR A 174 -20.07 -8.74 14.97
CA TYR A 174 -21.02 -9.81 14.63
C TYR A 174 -22.41 -9.27 14.30
N ASP A 175 -22.87 -8.21 14.93
CA ASP A 175 -24.19 -7.64 14.63
C ASP A 175 -24.17 -6.72 13.41
N THR A 176 -23.04 -6.04 13.17
CA THR A 176 -23.00 -4.89 12.25
C THR A 176 -22.32 -5.19 10.91
N PHE A 177 -21.24 -5.97 10.89
CA PHE A 177 -20.39 -6.07 9.69
C PHE A 177 -20.93 -7.14 8.71
N THR A 178 -21.15 -6.75 7.47
CA THR A 178 -21.30 -7.67 6.32
C THR A 178 -20.04 -7.64 5.47
N ILE A 179 -19.94 -8.50 4.46
CA ILE A 179 -18.77 -8.48 3.55
C ILE A 179 -18.65 -7.15 2.80
N ASP A 180 -19.77 -6.46 2.60
CA ASP A 180 -19.94 -5.19 1.90
C ASP A 180 -20.34 -4.03 2.84
N PHE A 181 -20.04 -4.14 4.14
CA PHE A 181 -20.43 -3.15 5.18
C PHE A 181 -20.11 -1.69 4.79
N THR A 182 -19.06 -1.48 4.02
CA THR A 182 -18.68 -0.18 3.43
C THR A 182 -17.66 -0.41 2.31
N ASN A 183 -16.38 -0.26 2.64
CA ASN A 183 -15.25 -0.64 1.82
C ASN A 183 -14.91 -2.10 2.14
N ILE A 184 -14.46 -2.86 1.14
CA ILE A 184 -14.16 -4.29 1.29
C ILE A 184 -13.14 -4.56 2.40
N ASN A 185 -12.25 -3.61 2.69
CA ASN A 185 -11.28 -3.77 3.76
C ASN A 185 -11.89 -4.07 5.14
N TYR A 186 -13.05 -3.52 5.49
CA TYR A 186 -13.67 -3.81 6.79
C TYR A 186 -14.29 -5.21 6.82
N GLY A 187 -15.06 -5.57 5.79
CA GLY A 187 -15.70 -6.88 5.70
C GLY A 187 -14.68 -8.01 5.53
N GLY A 188 -13.67 -7.80 4.69
CA GLY A 188 -12.59 -8.74 4.47
C GLY A 188 -11.71 -8.95 5.72
N THR A 189 -11.43 -7.88 6.47
CA THR A 189 -10.71 -7.98 7.76
C THR A 189 -11.54 -8.68 8.83
N ALA A 190 -12.87 -8.47 8.84
CA ALA A 190 -13.76 -9.12 9.79
C ALA A 190 -13.80 -10.64 9.68
N ILE A 191 -13.41 -11.22 8.53
CA ILE A 191 -13.27 -12.67 8.37
C ILE A 191 -12.24 -13.22 9.36
N TYR A 192 -11.01 -12.69 9.35
CA TYR A 192 -10.00 -13.09 10.31
C TYR A 192 -10.37 -12.72 11.74
N GLY A 193 -10.82 -11.48 11.96
CA GLY A 193 -11.12 -11.01 13.31
C GLY A 193 -12.20 -11.81 14.01
N LEU A 194 -13.32 -12.14 13.36
CA LEU A 194 -14.37 -12.95 13.97
C LEU A 194 -13.93 -14.39 14.25
N ASP A 195 -13.10 -14.98 13.39
CA ASP A 195 -12.53 -16.32 13.63
C ASP A 195 -11.54 -16.33 14.80
N LEU A 196 -10.65 -15.33 14.87
CA LEU A 196 -9.71 -15.15 15.97
C LEU A 196 -10.44 -14.93 17.30
N ILE A 197 -11.34 -13.94 17.35
CA ILE A 197 -12.12 -13.60 18.55
C ILE A 197 -12.96 -14.80 19.01
N GLY A 198 -13.62 -15.49 18.07
CA GLY A 198 -14.36 -16.72 18.37
C GLY A 198 -13.48 -17.80 18.97
N GLY A 199 -12.24 -17.96 18.50
CA GLY A 199 -11.25 -18.86 19.11
C GLY A 199 -10.84 -18.47 20.52
N VAL A 200 -10.56 -17.18 20.76
CA VAL A 200 -10.15 -16.66 22.08
C VAL A 200 -11.28 -16.78 23.10
N LEU A 201 -12.53 -16.54 22.69
CA LEU A 201 -13.70 -16.54 23.58
C LEU A 201 -14.45 -17.88 23.64
N GLY A 202 -14.12 -18.84 22.76
CA GLY A 202 -14.90 -20.06 22.59
C GLY A 202 -16.30 -19.83 21.99
N ASN A 203 -16.46 -18.78 21.17
CA ASN A 203 -17.72 -18.43 20.52
C ASN A 203 -17.81 -18.99 19.09
N GLU A 204 -18.57 -20.06 18.91
CA GLU A 204 -18.75 -20.73 17.62
C GLU A 204 -19.65 -19.94 16.64
N GLU A 205 -20.53 -19.06 17.11
CA GLU A 205 -21.35 -18.22 16.21
C GLU A 205 -20.47 -17.23 15.44
N PHE A 206 -19.47 -16.65 16.11
CA PHE A 206 -18.52 -15.74 15.46
C PHE A 206 -17.71 -16.47 14.37
N LYS A 207 -17.22 -17.68 14.66
CA LYS A 207 -16.51 -18.53 13.67
C LYS A 207 -17.43 -18.92 12.51
N SER A 208 -18.69 -19.24 12.78
CA SER A 208 -19.67 -19.55 11.73
C SER A 208 -19.92 -18.35 10.81
N LYS A 209 -20.05 -17.14 11.37
CA LYS A 209 -20.20 -15.91 10.57
C LYS A 209 -18.95 -15.62 9.74
N SER A 210 -17.77 -15.75 10.35
CA SER A 210 -16.48 -15.63 9.63
C SER A 210 -16.42 -16.55 8.41
N LYS A 211 -16.72 -17.85 8.59
CA LYS A 211 -16.73 -18.83 7.50
C LYS A 211 -17.70 -18.47 6.38
N LYS A 212 -18.88 -17.96 6.71
CA LYS A 212 -19.84 -17.48 5.71
C LYS A 212 -19.28 -16.29 4.91
N MET A 213 -18.66 -15.34 5.58
CA MET A 213 -18.05 -14.17 4.93
C MET A 213 -16.85 -14.56 4.06
N ALA A 214 -16.03 -15.54 4.49
CA ALA A 214 -14.93 -16.10 3.71
C ALA A 214 -15.39 -16.75 2.39
N GLN A 215 -16.60 -17.32 2.35
CA GLN A 215 -17.18 -17.81 1.10
C GLN A 215 -17.61 -16.66 0.19
N GLN A 216 -18.18 -15.60 0.76
CA GLN A 216 -18.69 -14.44 0.03
C GLN A 216 -17.57 -13.59 -0.59
N VAL A 217 -16.43 -13.43 0.08
CA VAL A 217 -15.32 -12.58 -0.40
C VAL A 217 -14.73 -13.04 -1.73
N THR A 218 -14.88 -14.34 -2.06
CA THR A 218 -14.41 -14.86 -3.35
C THR A 218 -15.08 -14.20 -4.57
N GLY A 219 -16.23 -13.54 -4.38
CA GLY A 219 -16.89 -12.73 -5.41
C GLY A 219 -16.30 -11.32 -5.62
N PHE A 220 -15.30 -10.91 -4.82
CA PHE A 220 -14.69 -9.58 -4.86
C PHE A 220 -13.32 -9.56 -5.56
N PHE A 221 -12.98 -10.60 -6.31
CA PHE A 221 -11.76 -10.65 -7.10
C PHE A 221 -12.08 -10.46 -8.57
N THR A 222 -11.31 -9.58 -9.24
CA THR A 222 -11.48 -9.35 -10.66
C THR A 222 -11.11 -10.60 -11.46
N THR A 223 -11.68 -10.73 -12.66
CA THR A 223 -11.64 -12.00 -13.40
C THR A 223 -10.35 -12.20 -14.20
N LYS A 224 -9.67 -11.13 -14.63
CA LYS A 224 -8.48 -11.22 -15.49
C LYS A 224 -7.21 -11.10 -14.67
N ASP A 225 -7.18 -10.13 -13.76
CA ASP A 225 -5.98 -9.77 -13.00
C ASP A 225 -6.06 -10.20 -11.52
N HIS A 226 -7.19 -10.76 -11.07
CA HIS A 226 -7.36 -11.23 -9.68
C HIS A 226 -7.10 -10.16 -8.60
N LEU A 227 -7.33 -8.89 -8.93
CA LEU A 227 -7.23 -7.78 -7.97
C LEU A 227 -8.47 -7.78 -7.05
N LEU A 228 -8.31 -7.39 -5.80
CA LEU A 228 -9.41 -7.33 -4.84
C LEU A 228 -10.11 -5.97 -4.96
N PHE A 229 -11.33 -5.97 -5.46
CA PHE A 229 -12.12 -4.76 -5.60
C PHE A 229 -13.08 -4.54 -4.44
N GLY A 230 -13.67 -3.35 -4.40
CA GLY A 230 -14.69 -2.98 -3.42
C GLY A 230 -14.31 -1.78 -2.57
N GLU A 231 -13.35 -0.99 -3.05
CA GLU A 231 -12.88 0.22 -2.37
C GLU A 231 -13.64 1.48 -2.79
N CYS A 232 -14.68 1.37 -3.64
CA CYS A 232 -15.47 2.51 -4.14
C CYS A 232 -16.73 2.82 -3.30
N LYS A 233 -17.29 4.01 -3.54
CA LYS A 233 -18.57 4.50 -3.03
C LYS A 233 -19.57 4.76 -4.17
N PRO A 234 -20.88 4.61 -3.94
CA PRO A 234 -21.53 4.30 -2.65
C PRO A 234 -21.50 2.81 -2.28
N ASP A 235 -21.32 1.93 -3.25
CA ASP A 235 -21.28 0.48 -3.09
C ASP A 235 -20.00 -0.12 -3.68
N ALA A 236 -19.59 -1.26 -3.13
CA ALA A 236 -18.38 -1.97 -3.51
C ALA A 236 -18.42 -2.54 -4.95
N GLY A 237 -19.61 -2.73 -5.52
CA GLY A 237 -19.80 -3.31 -6.86
C GLY A 237 -19.80 -2.29 -8.00
N LYS A 238 -19.76 -0.99 -7.70
CA LYS A 238 -19.84 0.09 -8.68
C LYS A 238 -18.78 -0.06 -9.77
N LEU A 239 -19.24 0.05 -11.02
CA LEU A 239 -18.40 0.08 -12.21
C LEU A 239 -18.20 1.51 -12.70
N SER A 240 -17.02 1.77 -13.25
CA SER A 240 -16.70 2.99 -13.98
C SER A 240 -17.33 3.03 -15.38
N ALA A 241 -17.11 4.10 -16.14
CA ALA A 241 -17.60 4.22 -17.51
C ALA A 241 -16.96 3.19 -18.45
N LYS A 242 -15.71 2.78 -18.18
CA LYS A 242 -15.02 1.68 -18.87
C LYS A 242 -15.42 0.29 -18.35
N GLY A 243 -16.30 0.21 -17.36
CA GLY A 243 -16.73 -1.06 -16.77
C GLY A 243 -15.70 -1.66 -15.80
N LEU A 244 -14.87 -0.83 -15.16
CA LEU A 244 -13.83 -1.25 -14.23
C LEU A 244 -14.31 -1.10 -12.78
N HIS A 245 -13.92 -2.04 -11.92
CA HIS A 245 -14.20 -1.96 -10.49
C HIS A 245 -13.20 -1.05 -9.78
N GLY A 246 -13.57 -0.55 -8.60
CA GLY A 246 -12.69 0.21 -7.70
C GLY A 246 -11.71 -0.63 -6.88
N VAL A 247 -10.42 -0.41 -7.09
CA VAL A 247 -9.30 -1.11 -6.43
C VAL A 247 -8.37 -0.07 -5.79
N ASP A 248 -7.92 -0.37 -4.57
CA ASP A 248 -6.82 0.35 -3.91
C ASP A 248 -5.75 -0.67 -3.48
N LEU A 249 -4.56 -0.58 -4.07
CA LEU A 249 -3.49 -1.54 -3.81
C LEU A 249 -3.04 -1.50 -2.35
N GLY A 250 -2.92 -0.31 -1.76
CA GLY A 250 -2.46 -0.15 -0.38
C GLY A 250 -3.35 -0.91 0.61
N TYR A 251 -4.66 -0.64 0.58
CA TYR A 251 -5.63 -1.33 1.45
C TYR A 251 -5.79 -2.82 1.13
N ASN A 252 -5.58 -3.22 -0.12
CA ASN A 252 -5.56 -4.63 -0.49
C ASN A 252 -4.42 -5.35 0.23
N VAL A 253 -3.17 -4.89 0.05
CA VAL A 253 -1.97 -5.60 0.50
C VAL A 253 -1.66 -5.43 1.99
N GLU A 254 -2.02 -4.30 2.60
CA GLU A 254 -1.68 -4.00 3.99
C GLU A 254 -2.78 -4.32 4.99
N GLU A 255 -4.00 -4.60 4.53
CA GLU A 255 -5.15 -4.81 5.42
C GLU A 255 -5.91 -6.09 5.05
N THR A 256 -6.50 -6.10 3.86
CA THR A 256 -7.51 -7.12 3.54
C THR A 256 -6.89 -8.48 3.23
N LEU A 257 -5.89 -8.50 2.35
CA LEU A 257 -5.21 -9.75 1.96
C LEU A 257 -4.44 -10.36 3.13
N ASN A 258 -3.90 -9.55 4.04
CA ASN A 258 -3.35 -10.02 5.32
C ASN A 258 -4.36 -10.89 6.07
N SER A 259 -5.54 -10.33 6.33
CA SER A 259 -6.59 -11.02 7.05
C SER A 259 -7.07 -12.28 6.33
N LEU A 260 -7.25 -12.22 5.00
CA LEU A 260 -7.70 -13.38 4.23
C LEU A 260 -6.66 -14.51 4.25
N VAL A 261 -5.37 -14.21 4.13
CA VAL A 261 -4.29 -15.21 4.23
C VAL A 261 -4.26 -15.83 5.62
N MET A 262 -4.29 -15.01 6.68
CA MET A 262 -4.27 -15.50 8.07
C MET A 262 -5.44 -16.45 8.35
N TYR A 263 -6.65 -16.09 7.90
CA TYR A 263 -7.81 -16.96 7.98
C TYR A 263 -7.64 -18.25 7.15
N ALA A 264 -7.25 -18.13 5.88
CA ALA A 264 -7.17 -19.25 4.95
C ALA A 264 -6.15 -20.30 5.42
N LEU A 265 -4.98 -19.87 5.91
CA LEU A 265 -3.96 -20.75 6.46
C LEU A 265 -4.45 -21.44 7.74
N LYS A 266 -5.03 -20.70 8.68
CA LYS A 266 -5.53 -21.25 9.95
C LYS A 266 -6.64 -22.28 9.74
N ASN A 267 -7.58 -22.00 8.85
CA ASN A 267 -8.73 -22.85 8.58
C ASN A 267 -8.51 -23.87 7.45
N LYS A 268 -7.32 -23.88 6.83
CA LYS A 268 -6.98 -24.74 5.68
C LYS A 268 -7.99 -24.58 4.52
N ASP A 269 -8.39 -23.34 4.26
CA ASP A 269 -9.32 -23.01 3.18
C ASP A 269 -8.55 -22.94 1.85
N GLU A 270 -8.34 -24.09 1.22
CA GLU A 270 -7.54 -24.21 -0.01
C GLU A 270 -8.10 -23.36 -1.17
N LYS A 271 -9.43 -23.23 -1.26
CA LYS A 271 -10.07 -22.44 -2.31
C LYS A 271 -9.78 -20.96 -2.12
N LEU A 272 -9.92 -20.45 -0.90
CA LEU A 272 -9.57 -19.07 -0.61
C LEU A 272 -8.07 -18.84 -0.78
N LEU A 273 -7.24 -19.78 -0.33
CA LEU A 273 -5.78 -19.72 -0.45
C LEU A 273 -5.32 -19.59 -1.92
N GLU A 274 -5.94 -20.34 -2.84
CA GLU A 274 -5.65 -20.24 -4.27
C GLU A 274 -5.94 -18.83 -4.81
N VAL A 275 -7.10 -18.27 -4.48
CA VAL A 275 -7.52 -16.94 -4.98
C VAL A 275 -6.65 -15.83 -4.40
N VAL A 276 -6.38 -15.85 -3.09
CA VAL A 276 -5.52 -14.82 -2.47
C VAL A 276 -4.08 -14.93 -2.93
N THR A 277 -3.59 -16.13 -3.26
CA THR A 277 -2.25 -16.30 -3.85
C THR A 277 -2.15 -15.53 -5.17
N LYS A 278 -3.09 -15.78 -6.10
CA LYS A 278 -3.12 -15.06 -7.39
C LYS A 278 -3.23 -13.55 -7.20
N SER A 279 -4.03 -13.12 -6.23
CA SER A 279 -4.17 -11.70 -5.90
C SER A 279 -2.85 -11.10 -5.40
N LEU A 280 -2.15 -11.76 -4.46
CA LEU A 280 -0.85 -11.32 -3.97
C LEU A 280 0.20 -11.25 -5.09
N GLU A 281 0.20 -12.21 -6.01
CA GLU A 281 1.09 -12.20 -7.19
C GLU A 281 0.83 -11.01 -8.09
N SER A 282 -0.44 -10.72 -8.40
CA SER A 282 -0.82 -9.56 -9.21
C SER A 282 -0.44 -8.23 -8.55
N HIS A 283 -0.63 -8.10 -7.23
CA HIS A 283 -0.21 -6.89 -6.52
C HIS A 283 1.32 -6.77 -6.47
N LEU A 284 2.05 -7.88 -6.31
CA LEU A 284 3.51 -7.89 -6.22
C LEU A 284 4.20 -7.32 -7.48
N GLU A 285 3.55 -7.37 -8.64
CA GLU A 285 4.00 -6.73 -9.89
C GLU A 285 4.17 -5.21 -9.77
N PHE A 286 3.51 -4.59 -8.80
CA PHE A 286 3.57 -3.15 -8.52
C PHE A 286 4.56 -2.80 -7.40
N MET A 287 5.22 -3.78 -6.75
CA MET A 287 6.26 -3.47 -5.76
C MET A 287 7.56 -3.08 -6.45
N LEU A 288 8.06 -1.87 -6.18
CA LEU A 288 9.32 -1.38 -6.73
C LEU A 288 10.55 -2.11 -6.14
N PRO A 289 11.72 -2.07 -6.81
CA PRO A 289 12.93 -2.77 -6.36
C PRO A 289 13.43 -2.42 -4.94
N ASP A 290 13.06 -1.24 -4.43
CA ASP A 290 13.37 -0.76 -3.09
C ASP A 290 12.35 -1.17 -2.02
N GLY A 291 11.25 -1.84 -2.41
CA GLY A 291 10.19 -2.30 -1.52
C GLY A 291 8.98 -1.36 -1.41
N ALA A 292 8.95 -0.28 -2.18
CA ALA A 292 7.81 0.63 -2.22
C ALA A 292 6.61 0.02 -2.97
N TRP A 293 5.41 0.40 -2.54
CA TRP A 293 4.17 0.01 -3.20
C TRP A 293 3.75 1.09 -4.19
N ASP A 294 3.68 0.76 -5.48
CA ASP A 294 3.11 1.63 -6.50
C ASP A 294 1.57 1.65 -6.40
N ASN A 295 1.05 2.48 -5.49
CA ASN A 295 -0.37 2.79 -5.38
C ASN A 295 -0.73 4.08 -6.12
N SER A 296 0.04 4.48 -7.16
CA SER A 296 -0.20 5.74 -7.89
C SER A 296 -1.58 5.77 -8.56
N TRP A 297 -2.11 4.59 -8.89
CA TRP A 297 -3.39 4.35 -9.54
C TRP A 297 -4.48 3.91 -8.55
N GLY A 298 -4.17 3.69 -7.27
CA GLY A 298 -5.16 3.27 -6.29
C GLY A 298 -6.28 4.30 -6.16
N ASN A 299 -7.54 3.86 -6.18
CA ASN A 299 -8.65 4.81 -6.15
C ASN A 299 -8.73 5.58 -4.82
N ARG A 300 -8.12 5.08 -3.73
CA ARG A 300 -7.97 5.79 -2.44
C ARG A 300 -6.57 6.40 -2.29
N MET A 301 -6.00 6.89 -3.38
CA MET A 301 -4.66 7.50 -3.43
C MET A 301 -4.39 8.53 -2.33
N TYR A 302 -5.40 9.26 -1.84
CA TYR A 302 -5.29 10.17 -0.68
C TYR A 302 -4.74 9.50 0.60
N LYS A 303 -4.74 8.16 0.67
CA LYS A 303 -4.17 7.35 1.74
C LYS A 303 -2.75 6.87 1.47
N TRP A 304 -2.27 6.96 0.23
CA TRP A 304 -0.97 6.45 -0.17
C TRP A 304 0.18 7.14 0.57
N SER A 305 1.09 6.32 1.06
CA SER A 305 2.46 6.63 1.47
C SER A 305 3.39 5.81 0.59
N TYR A 306 4.62 6.26 0.32
CA TYR A 306 5.50 5.55 -0.63
C TYR A 306 5.70 4.07 -0.28
N TRP A 307 5.72 3.76 1.02
CA TRP A 307 5.84 2.40 1.53
C TRP A 307 4.53 1.60 1.58
N GLY A 308 3.35 2.21 1.38
CA GLY A 308 2.05 1.56 1.59
C GLY A 308 0.86 2.52 1.80
N SER A 309 0.11 2.34 2.87
CA SER A 309 -1.07 3.14 3.22
C SER A 309 -0.98 3.69 4.64
N ARG A 310 -1.24 4.98 4.76
CA ARG A 310 -1.05 5.75 6.00
C ARG A 310 -1.95 5.32 7.17
N THR A 311 -3.00 4.54 6.94
CA THR A 311 -3.93 4.09 8.00
C THR A 311 -4.16 2.58 7.99
N CYS A 312 -3.31 1.82 7.30
CA CYS A 312 -3.36 0.36 7.30
C CYS A 312 -2.32 -0.23 8.25
N ASP A 313 -2.43 -1.54 8.46
CA ASP A 313 -1.55 -2.27 9.38
C ASP A 313 -0.17 -2.52 8.76
N GLY A 314 -0.05 -2.99 7.52
CA GLY A 314 1.24 -3.18 6.82
C GLY A 314 1.34 -4.57 6.18
N SER A 315 2.00 -4.71 5.02
CA SER A 315 1.90 -5.92 4.19
C SER A 315 2.64 -7.17 4.70
N GLN A 316 3.42 -7.05 5.77
CA GLN A 316 4.35 -8.09 6.22
C GLN A 316 3.69 -9.47 6.46
N PRO A 317 2.52 -9.60 7.12
CA PRO A 317 1.98 -10.90 7.50
C PRO A 317 1.67 -11.82 6.31
N ALA A 318 0.91 -11.33 5.32
CA ALA A 318 0.57 -12.13 4.14
C ALA A 318 1.83 -12.58 3.39
N PHE A 319 2.70 -11.62 3.06
CA PHE A 319 3.88 -11.90 2.23
C PHE A 319 4.90 -12.80 2.94
N ALA A 320 5.08 -12.66 4.26
CA ALA A 320 5.94 -13.54 5.04
C ALA A 320 5.38 -14.97 5.13
N MET A 321 4.09 -15.12 5.47
CA MET A 321 3.44 -16.42 5.63
C MET A 321 3.39 -17.21 4.32
N MET A 322 3.23 -16.51 3.19
CA MET A 322 3.07 -17.10 1.86
C MET A 322 4.39 -17.33 1.12
N ALA A 323 5.56 -17.00 1.72
CA ALA A 323 6.85 -17.09 1.02
C ALA A 323 7.25 -18.51 0.57
N HIS A 324 6.66 -19.56 1.13
CA HIS A 324 6.83 -20.93 0.64
C HIS A 324 6.08 -21.24 -0.65
N ILE A 325 5.02 -20.49 -0.96
CA ILE A 325 4.24 -20.61 -2.21
C ILE A 325 4.93 -19.81 -3.32
N ASN A 326 5.32 -18.57 -3.01
CA ASN A 326 6.12 -17.74 -3.91
C ASN A 326 7.27 -17.08 -3.13
N PRO A 327 8.53 -17.50 -3.32
CA PRO A 327 9.68 -16.96 -2.61
C PRO A 327 9.89 -15.44 -2.78
N ALA A 328 9.38 -14.83 -3.86
CA ALA A 328 9.45 -13.38 -4.04
C ALA A 328 8.61 -12.63 -3.00
N PHE A 329 7.62 -13.27 -2.38
CA PHE A 329 6.89 -12.71 -1.25
C PHE A 329 7.80 -12.51 -0.03
N GLY A 330 8.76 -13.42 0.19
CA GLY A 330 9.78 -13.25 1.22
C GLY A 330 10.62 -11.99 0.98
N THR A 331 11.03 -11.77 -0.28
CA THR A 331 11.77 -10.56 -0.67
C THR A 331 10.95 -9.30 -0.45
N ALA A 332 9.66 -9.34 -0.77
CA ALA A 332 8.74 -8.22 -0.54
C ALA A 332 8.63 -7.85 0.94
N ALA A 333 8.44 -8.84 1.81
CA ALA A 333 8.38 -8.62 3.26
C ALA A 333 9.67 -7.97 3.79
N VAL A 334 10.85 -8.43 3.34
CA VAL A 334 12.13 -7.84 3.76
C VAL A 334 12.29 -6.42 3.23
N LYS A 335 12.12 -6.20 1.93
CA LYS A 335 12.35 -4.91 1.26
C LYS A 335 11.42 -3.82 1.78
N ASN A 336 10.13 -4.11 1.93
CA ASN A 336 9.19 -3.16 2.49
C ASN A 336 9.56 -2.80 3.94
N THR A 337 9.99 -3.77 4.76
CA THR A 337 10.44 -3.49 6.13
C THR A 337 11.72 -2.64 6.17
N GLU A 338 12.64 -2.82 5.22
CA GLU A 338 13.81 -1.93 5.06
C GLU A 338 13.37 -0.50 4.74
N LEU A 339 12.39 -0.32 3.86
CA LEU A 339 11.83 1.00 3.53
C LEU A 339 11.11 1.65 4.72
N LEU A 340 10.33 0.88 5.50
CA LEU A 340 9.70 1.37 6.73
C LEU A 340 10.76 1.84 7.74
N LYS A 341 11.90 1.14 7.84
CA LYS A 341 13.03 1.58 8.67
C LYS A 341 13.63 2.89 8.16
N GLN A 342 13.80 3.06 6.85
CA GLN A 342 14.30 4.30 6.26
C GLN A 342 13.35 5.49 6.51
N CYS A 343 12.04 5.25 6.52
CA CYS A 343 11.03 6.26 6.85
C CYS A 343 10.84 6.47 8.36
N THR A 344 11.65 5.82 9.22
CA THR A 344 11.54 5.94 10.68
C THR A 344 12.59 6.91 11.23
N SER A 345 12.15 7.87 12.04
CA SER A 345 13.03 8.77 12.79
C SER A 345 12.51 8.98 14.20
N LYS A 346 13.44 9.02 15.17
CA LYS A 346 13.13 9.19 16.60
C LYS A 346 12.09 8.17 17.14
N GLY A 347 12.05 6.98 16.55
CA GLY A 347 11.15 5.90 16.93
C GLY A 347 9.72 6.02 16.37
N LEU A 348 9.46 6.93 15.43
CA LEU A 348 8.16 7.04 14.76
C LEU A 348 8.34 6.96 13.24
N ILE A 349 7.42 6.28 12.56
CA ILE A 349 7.40 6.20 11.10
C ILE A 349 6.73 7.44 10.49
N HIS A 350 7.38 8.01 9.49
CA HIS A 350 6.88 9.13 8.69
C HIS A 350 6.09 8.64 7.47
N GLY A 351 5.18 9.48 6.95
CA GLY A 351 4.27 9.12 5.86
C GLY A 351 4.91 9.00 4.47
N GLY A 352 6.24 9.03 4.37
CA GLY A 352 7.01 8.92 3.13
C GLY A 352 8.48 9.31 3.32
N PRO A 353 9.33 9.09 2.31
CA PRO A 353 10.79 9.15 2.47
C PRO A 353 11.32 10.58 2.62
N HIS A 354 10.63 11.61 2.12
CA HIS A 354 11.13 12.99 2.17
C HIS A 354 10.52 13.84 3.29
N TYR A 355 9.76 13.24 4.21
CA TYR A 355 9.20 13.97 5.36
C TYR A 355 10.29 14.61 6.23
N ILE A 356 11.41 13.90 6.46
CA ILE A 356 12.48 14.37 7.35
C ILE A 356 13.19 15.58 6.73
N SER A 357 13.56 15.49 5.45
CA SER A 357 14.21 16.58 4.71
C SER A 357 13.29 17.80 4.55
N ALA A 358 11.98 17.58 4.40
CA ALA A 358 10.97 18.63 4.36
C ALA A 358 10.59 19.19 5.76
N GLY A 359 11.16 18.66 6.85
CA GLY A 359 10.86 19.10 8.22
C GLY A 359 9.43 18.78 8.69
N ILE A 360 8.77 17.81 8.07
CA ILE A 360 7.38 17.42 8.39
C ILE A 360 7.36 16.38 9.52
N PRO A 361 6.67 16.66 10.64
CA PRO A 361 6.58 15.73 11.75
C PRO A 361 5.78 14.46 11.38
N PRO A 362 6.08 13.31 12.02
CA PRO A 362 5.36 12.07 11.76
C PRO A 362 3.99 12.07 12.44
N CYS A 363 3.05 11.37 11.83
CA CYS A 363 1.79 11.00 12.47
C CYS A 363 1.94 9.67 13.21
N VAL A 364 1.64 9.65 14.51
CA VAL A 364 1.80 8.44 15.34
C VAL A 364 0.88 7.28 14.89
N HIS A 365 -0.20 7.59 14.15
CA HIS A 365 -1.10 6.58 13.57
C HIS A 365 -0.37 5.55 12.73
N HIS A 366 0.54 6.02 11.87
CA HIS A 366 1.35 5.12 11.05
C HIS A 366 2.10 4.12 11.92
N THR A 367 2.64 4.58 13.06
CA THR A 367 3.50 3.76 13.92
C THR A 367 2.70 2.69 14.68
N PHE A 368 1.60 3.04 15.34
CA PHE A 368 0.84 2.04 16.09
C PHE A 368 0.16 1.01 15.19
N ALA A 369 -0.23 1.40 13.97
CA ALA A 369 -0.81 0.46 13.01
C ALA A 369 0.26 -0.53 12.51
N HIS A 370 1.45 -0.01 12.15
CA HIS A 370 2.56 -0.81 11.60
C HIS A 370 3.34 -1.63 12.63
N ALA A 371 3.26 -1.29 13.90
CA ALA A 371 3.84 -2.13 14.94
C ALA A 371 3.15 -3.50 15.07
N LYS A 372 1.84 -3.59 14.79
CA LYS A 372 1.07 -4.84 14.88
C LYS A 372 1.61 -5.95 13.98
N PRO A 373 1.75 -5.78 12.65
CA PRO A 373 2.25 -6.86 11.80
C PRO A 373 3.68 -7.29 12.14
N LEU A 374 4.53 -6.40 12.67
CA LEU A 374 5.86 -6.81 13.14
C LEU A 374 5.78 -7.72 14.37
N ALA A 375 4.85 -7.46 15.29
CA ALA A 375 4.56 -8.37 16.41
C ALA A 375 4.02 -9.72 15.90
N VAL A 376 3.07 -9.71 14.94
CA VAL A 376 2.56 -10.94 14.29
C VAL A 376 3.71 -11.78 13.74
N LEU A 377 4.64 -11.18 12.97
CA LEU A 377 5.77 -11.91 12.42
C LEU A 377 6.61 -12.59 13.51
N LEU A 378 6.84 -11.89 14.63
CA LEU A 378 7.70 -12.40 15.69
C LEU A 378 7.03 -13.50 16.52
N ASP A 379 5.73 -13.41 16.78
CA ASP A 379 4.97 -14.49 17.44
C ASP A 379 4.93 -15.76 16.59
N HIS A 380 4.82 -15.58 15.27
CA HIS A 380 4.80 -16.69 14.33
C HIS A 380 6.19 -17.11 13.86
N TRP A 381 7.28 -16.52 14.36
CA TRP A 381 8.62 -16.64 13.77
C TRP A 381 9.06 -18.09 13.55
N LYS A 382 8.81 -18.99 14.51
CA LYS A 382 9.20 -20.41 14.43
C LYS A 382 8.36 -21.23 13.42
N HIS A 383 7.23 -20.69 12.98
CA HIS A 383 6.28 -21.33 12.07
C HIS A 383 6.28 -20.70 10.67
N LEU A 384 6.98 -19.57 10.50
CA LEU A 384 7.14 -18.94 9.20
C LEU A 384 7.94 -19.86 8.27
N PRO A 385 7.70 -19.78 6.95
CA PRO A 385 8.63 -20.34 5.96
C PRO A 385 9.95 -19.54 5.91
N GLU A 386 10.92 -20.00 5.13
CA GLU A 386 12.17 -19.24 4.93
C GLU A 386 11.86 -17.87 4.32
N ILE A 387 12.35 -16.80 4.96
CA ILE A 387 12.19 -15.42 4.50
C ILE A 387 13.59 -14.83 4.27
N ASN A 388 13.84 -14.41 3.03
CA ASN A 388 15.10 -13.83 2.58
C ASN A 388 14.85 -12.99 1.31
N LYS A 389 15.91 -12.42 0.75
CA LYS A 389 15.88 -11.62 -0.50
C LYS A 389 16.42 -12.38 -1.73
N LYS A 390 16.50 -13.71 -1.69
CA LYS A 390 17.15 -14.51 -2.76
C LYS A 390 16.35 -14.49 -4.05
N ALA A 391 15.03 -14.51 -3.95
CA ALA A 391 14.14 -14.44 -5.10
C ALA A 391 13.95 -12.98 -5.54
N ALA A 392 14.02 -12.72 -6.83
CA ALA A 392 13.85 -11.38 -7.37
C ALA A 392 12.37 -10.95 -7.28
N LEU A 393 12.11 -9.66 -6.99
CA LEU A 393 10.77 -9.10 -7.15
C LEU A 393 10.41 -9.09 -8.64
N PRO A 394 9.14 -9.30 -9.04
CA PRO A 394 8.73 -9.25 -10.45
C PRO A 394 9.16 -7.94 -11.12
N ARG A 395 9.00 -6.82 -10.41
CA ARG A 395 9.37 -5.48 -10.89
C ARG A 395 10.87 -5.27 -11.04
N THR A 396 11.72 -6.18 -10.58
CA THR A 396 13.17 -6.12 -10.87
C THR A 396 13.51 -6.70 -12.24
N VAL A 397 12.62 -7.53 -12.82
CA VAL A 397 12.74 -7.98 -14.21
C VAL A 397 12.65 -6.76 -15.13
N ALA A 398 13.65 -6.63 -15.99
CA ALA A 398 14.01 -5.39 -16.68
C ALA A 398 13.61 -5.37 -18.16
N ASP A 399 12.57 -6.12 -18.54
CA ASP A 399 12.28 -6.39 -19.94
C ASP A 399 10.78 -6.55 -20.20
N GLY A 400 10.20 -5.58 -20.89
CA GLY A 400 8.87 -5.63 -21.45
C GLY A 400 7.84 -4.72 -20.78
N VAL A 401 6.61 -4.85 -21.26
CA VAL A 401 5.43 -4.12 -20.78
C VAL A 401 4.32 -5.12 -20.42
N LYS A 402 3.66 -4.89 -19.30
CA LYS A 402 2.50 -5.66 -18.85
C LYS A 402 1.33 -4.72 -18.62
N HIS A 403 0.19 -5.06 -19.22
CA HIS A 403 -1.03 -4.28 -19.12
C HIS A 403 -2.07 -5.03 -18.28
N PHE A 404 -2.54 -4.39 -17.20
CA PHE A 404 -3.57 -4.86 -16.30
C PHE A 404 -4.92 -4.34 -16.77
N LYS A 405 -5.75 -5.23 -17.29
CA LYS A 405 -7.00 -4.90 -17.98
C LYS A 405 -8.13 -4.51 -17.03
N ASP A 406 -8.11 -5.00 -15.80
CA ASP A 406 -9.17 -4.74 -14.83
C ASP A 406 -9.03 -3.38 -14.13
N ILE A 407 -7.88 -2.71 -14.33
CA ILE A 407 -7.61 -1.34 -13.88
C ILE A 407 -7.10 -0.41 -14.99
N ASP A 408 -6.88 -0.91 -16.22
CA ASP A 408 -6.39 -0.11 -17.34
C ASP A 408 -5.07 0.64 -17.02
N VAL A 409 -4.10 -0.12 -16.49
CA VAL A 409 -2.77 0.36 -16.07
C VAL A 409 -1.69 -0.47 -16.77
N SER A 410 -0.67 0.19 -17.32
CA SER A 410 0.48 -0.47 -17.91
C SER A 410 1.73 -0.22 -17.09
N VAL A 411 2.45 -1.30 -16.78
CA VAL A 411 3.75 -1.27 -16.13
C VAL A 411 4.81 -1.65 -17.17
N PHE A 412 5.88 -0.85 -17.31
CA PHE A 412 6.97 -1.13 -18.24
C PHE A 412 8.32 -1.22 -17.53
N ALA A 413 9.25 -1.96 -18.11
CA ALA A 413 10.62 -2.09 -17.64
C ALA A 413 11.60 -2.28 -18.80
N ARG A 414 12.67 -1.49 -18.85
CA ARG A 414 13.78 -1.65 -19.81
C ARG A 414 15.08 -1.22 -19.14
N GLY A 415 16.06 -2.13 -19.06
CA GLY A 415 17.34 -1.81 -18.41
C GLY A 415 17.15 -1.43 -16.95
N ASP A 416 17.58 -0.25 -16.54
CA ASP A 416 17.41 0.23 -15.16
C ASP A 416 16.10 0.99 -14.92
N TRP A 417 15.29 1.20 -15.96
CA TRP A 417 14.05 1.97 -15.89
C TRP A 417 12.84 1.11 -15.54
N ARG A 418 12.01 1.57 -14.61
CA ARG A 418 10.67 1.03 -14.29
C ARG A 418 9.68 2.18 -14.33
N GLY A 419 8.54 2.01 -15.00
CA GLY A 419 7.50 3.04 -14.98
C GLY A 419 6.09 2.49 -15.11
N THR A 420 5.13 3.30 -14.70
CA THR A 420 3.71 2.95 -14.63
C THR A 420 2.89 4.06 -15.28
N VAL A 421 2.03 3.71 -16.24
CA VAL A 421 1.14 4.64 -16.93
C VAL A 421 -0.30 4.20 -16.69
N SER A 422 -1.17 5.14 -16.30
CA SER A 422 -2.55 4.85 -15.93
C SER A 422 -3.55 5.58 -16.81
N THR A 423 -4.54 4.85 -17.31
CA THR A 423 -5.81 5.40 -17.82
C THR A 423 -7.00 4.90 -17.00
N TYR A 424 -6.74 4.43 -15.78
CA TYR A 424 -7.76 3.90 -14.87
C TYR A 424 -8.84 4.94 -14.56
N ASP A 425 -10.11 4.56 -14.74
CA ASP A 425 -11.23 5.51 -14.68
C ASP A 425 -12.18 5.26 -13.48
N ALA A 426 -11.90 4.29 -12.60
CA ALA A 426 -12.74 4.03 -11.44
C ALA A 426 -12.38 4.96 -10.27
N GLU A 427 -13.29 5.87 -9.96
CA GLU A 427 -13.11 6.88 -8.92
C GLU A 427 -13.59 6.39 -7.56
N TYR A 428 -12.92 6.77 -6.47
CA TYR A 428 -13.34 6.41 -5.11
C TYR A 428 -14.77 6.86 -4.80
N HIS A 429 -15.09 8.13 -5.10
CA HIS A 429 -16.35 8.73 -4.72
C HIS A 429 -17.19 9.12 -5.94
N TYR A 430 -18.51 8.97 -5.83
CA TYR A 430 -19.45 9.19 -6.93
C TYR A 430 -19.90 10.65 -7.10
N LYS A 431 -19.62 11.51 -6.12
CA LYS A 431 -19.99 12.94 -6.12
C LYS A 431 -18.81 13.90 -6.11
N TYR A 432 -17.67 13.46 -5.57
CA TYR A 432 -16.53 14.33 -5.28
C TYR A 432 -15.34 13.73 -6.00
N ASP A 433 -14.51 14.58 -6.60
CA ASP A 433 -13.32 14.15 -7.30
C ASP A 433 -12.16 14.05 -6.31
N TYR A 434 -11.64 12.83 -6.13
CA TYR A 434 -10.45 12.55 -5.33
C TYR A 434 -9.40 11.89 -6.21
N ARG A 435 -9.01 12.65 -7.23
CA ARG A 435 -8.34 12.16 -8.44
C ARG A 435 -7.03 11.42 -8.15
N GLN A 436 -6.98 10.14 -8.50
CA GLN A 436 -5.73 9.39 -8.63
C GLN A 436 -5.06 9.62 -9.99
N ALA A 437 -3.86 9.04 -10.21
CA ALA A 437 -3.23 9.07 -11.53
C ALA A 437 -4.13 8.39 -12.59
N THR A 438 -4.46 9.13 -13.64
CA THR A 438 -5.21 8.68 -14.81
C THR A 438 -4.84 9.54 -16.03
N GLY A 439 -5.61 9.48 -17.11
CA GLY A 439 -5.41 10.39 -18.24
C GLY A 439 -4.11 10.13 -19.00
N GLY A 440 -3.61 8.91 -19.00
CA GLY A 440 -2.34 8.55 -19.64
C GLY A 440 -1.12 9.12 -18.92
N SER A 441 -1.27 9.53 -17.66
CA SER A 441 -0.16 10.09 -16.88
C SER A 441 0.82 9.02 -16.41
N LEU A 442 2.09 9.43 -16.26
CA LEU A 442 3.16 8.62 -15.70
C LEU A 442 3.06 8.61 -14.17
N GLY A 443 2.44 7.57 -13.62
CA GLY A 443 2.21 7.43 -12.19
C GLY A 443 3.47 7.17 -11.37
N ILE A 444 4.43 6.43 -11.94
CA ILE A 444 5.74 6.16 -11.36
C ILE A 444 6.80 6.20 -12.47
N LEU A 445 7.97 6.74 -12.13
CA LEU A 445 9.23 6.48 -12.81
C LEU A 445 10.32 6.20 -11.77
N TYR A 446 11.00 5.07 -11.90
CA TYR A 446 12.07 4.62 -11.01
C TYR A 446 13.27 4.18 -11.84
N HIS A 447 14.47 4.47 -11.34
CA HIS A 447 15.73 4.04 -11.94
C HIS A 447 16.60 3.30 -10.92
N SER A 448 17.10 2.11 -11.24
CA SER A 448 17.86 1.24 -10.31
C SER A 448 19.02 1.93 -9.60
N LYS A 449 19.68 2.87 -10.29
CA LYS A 449 20.85 3.60 -9.77
C LYS A 449 20.50 4.75 -8.82
N VAL A 450 19.42 5.50 -9.10
CA VAL A 450 19.14 6.78 -8.42
C VAL A 450 17.79 6.82 -7.71
N GLY A 451 17.06 5.69 -7.72
CA GLY A 451 15.78 5.54 -7.03
C GLY A 451 14.60 6.17 -7.77
N LEU A 452 13.64 6.66 -7.00
CA LEU A 452 12.43 7.30 -7.50
C LEU A 452 12.74 8.61 -8.23
N LEU A 453 12.18 8.76 -9.43
CA LEU A 453 12.28 9.96 -10.27
C LEU A 453 10.95 10.68 -10.43
N CYS A 454 9.85 9.95 -10.66
CA CYS A 454 8.51 10.51 -10.71
C CYS A 454 7.58 9.70 -9.81
N ALA A 455 6.69 10.38 -9.10
CA ALA A 455 5.56 9.76 -8.43
C ALA A 455 4.33 10.64 -8.57
N ALA A 456 3.17 10.04 -8.76
CA ALA A 456 1.92 10.77 -8.79
C ALA A 456 1.57 11.31 -7.39
N SER A 457 0.72 12.32 -7.37
CA SER A 457 -0.07 12.74 -6.22
C SER A 457 -1.55 12.83 -6.61
N MET A 458 -2.40 13.22 -5.67
CA MET A 458 -3.73 13.71 -6.04
C MET A 458 -3.59 14.89 -7.03
N ALA A 459 -4.52 15.02 -7.98
CA ALA A 459 -4.52 16.18 -8.88
C ALA A 459 -4.77 17.48 -8.10
N VAL A 460 -5.70 17.42 -7.13
CA VAL A 460 -5.93 18.44 -6.11
C VAL A 460 -5.93 17.73 -4.77
N TYR A 461 -5.10 18.18 -3.84
CA TYR A 461 -5.02 17.59 -2.50
C TYR A 461 -6.29 17.88 -1.72
N GLN A 462 -6.92 16.81 -1.22
CA GLN A 462 -8.15 16.88 -0.43
C GLN A 462 -7.97 16.07 0.87
N MET A 463 -8.37 16.64 2.01
CA MET A 463 -8.47 15.92 3.27
C MET A 463 -9.78 15.13 3.36
N VAL A 464 -9.92 14.10 2.51
CA VAL A 464 -11.12 13.23 2.42
C VAL A 464 -11.51 12.65 3.78
N GLU A 465 -10.52 12.26 4.57
CA GLU A 465 -10.67 11.82 5.95
C GLU A 465 -9.78 12.67 6.87
N GLU A 466 -10.25 13.86 7.25
CA GLU A 466 -9.52 14.87 8.03
C GLU A 466 -8.76 14.32 9.25
N TYR A 467 -9.36 13.38 9.99
CA TYR A 467 -8.74 12.81 11.20
C TYR A 467 -7.65 11.76 10.93
N ASN A 468 -7.47 11.38 9.67
CA ASN A 468 -6.59 10.31 9.20
C ASN A 468 -5.64 10.78 8.08
N GLN A 469 -5.52 12.10 7.89
CA GLN A 469 -4.63 12.77 6.95
C GLN A 469 -3.94 13.93 7.65
N GLN A 470 -2.92 14.50 7.00
CA GLN A 470 -2.19 15.67 7.48
C GLN A 470 -2.39 16.80 6.47
N PRO A 471 -2.60 18.06 6.91
CA PRO A 471 -2.79 19.17 5.98
C PRO A 471 -1.56 19.34 5.09
N GLN A 472 -1.78 19.60 3.80
CA GLN A 472 -0.72 19.86 2.83
C GLN A 472 0.06 21.13 3.23
N PRO A 473 1.38 21.06 3.42
CA PRO A 473 2.20 22.22 3.72
C PRO A 473 2.48 23.01 2.43
N GLY A 474 2.53 24.34 2.55
CA GLY A 474 2.81 25.20 1.40
C GLY A 474 1.74 25.11 0.32
N GLU A 475 2.15 25.32 -0.93
CA GLU A 475 1.26 25.26 -2.09
C GLU A 475 0.92 23.81 -2.46
N ASP A 476 -0.34 23.59 -2.85
CA ASP A 476 -0.79 22.32 -3.41
C ASP A 476 -0.49 22.30 -4.91
N ILE A 477 0.58 21.60 -5.27
CA ILE A 477 0.94 21.35 -6.67
C ILE A 477 1.01 19.84 -6.85
N ALA A 478 0.31 19.35 -7.88
CA ALA A 478 0.35 17.94 -8.22
C ALA A 478 1.76 17.49 -8.63
N LEU A 479 2.22 16.36 -8.09
CA LEU A 479 3.46 15.70 -8.49
C LEU A 479 3.34 14.93 -9.81
N THR A 480 2.11 14.60 -10.21
CA THR A 480 1.86 13.79 -11.40
C THR A 480 2.30 14.53 -12.67
N PRO A 481 3.21 13.96 -13.49
CA PRO A 481 3.57 14.50 -14.78
C PRO A 481 2.35 14.64 -15.69
N ARG A 482 2.19 15.79 -16.33
CA ARG A 482 0.93 16.17 -16.98
C ARG A 482 1.09 17.23 -18.05
N ILE A 483 0.10 17.30 -18.93
CA ILE A 483 -0.15 18.44 -19.79
C ILE A 483 -1.07 19.39 -19.01
N GLU A 484 -0.75 20.68 -18.98
CA GLU A 484 -1.64 21.69 -18.40
C GLU A 484 -1.73 22.96 -19.23
N THR A 485 -2.90 23.58 -19.18
CA THR A 485 -3.15 24.93 -19.68
C THR A 485 -4.11 25.64 -18.72
N PHE A 486 -4.06 26.96 -18.71
CA PHE A 486 -4.98 27.80 -17.95
C PHE A 486 -5.76 28.68 -18.92
N LYS A 487 -7.09 28.69 -18.77
CA LYS A 487 -7.99 29.56 -19.51
C LYS A 487 -8.97 30.18 -18.54
N ASP A 488 -9.09 31.51 -18.56
CA ASP A 488 -9.96 32.26 -17.62
C ASP A 488 -9.71 31.88 -16.15
N ASP A 489 -8.42 31.75 -15.77
CA ASP A 489 -7.93 31.30 -14.46
C ASP A 489 -8.31 29.87 -14.05
N GLU A 490 -8.93 29.10 -14.94
CA GLU A 490 -9.29 27.71 -14.71
C GLU A 490 -8.24 26.74 -15.25
N TRP A 491 -7.94 25.71 -14.46
CA TRP A 491 -6.91 24.72 -14.76
C TRP A 491 -7.48 23.56 -15.57
N TYR A 492 -6.94 23.35 -16.76
CA TYR A 492 -7.27 22.21 -17.62
C TYR A 492 -6.07 21.30 -17.78
N THR A 493 -6.26 20.00 -17.50
CA THR A 493 -5.20 19.01 -17.54
C THR A 493 -5.70 17.64 -17.98
N ASN A 494 -4.81 16.80 -18.50
CA ASN A 494 -5.13 15.40 -18.78
C ASN A 494 -5.44 14.60 -17.51
N LEU A 495 -5.05 15.07 -16.31
CA LEU A 495 -5.32 14.35 -15.07
C LEU A 495 -6.81 14.17 -14.77
N PHE A 496 -7.69 15.01 -15.31
CA PHE A 496 -9.14 14.86 -15.18
C PHE A 496 -9.79 14.07 -16.34
N ASP A 497 -8.99 13.51 -17.26
CA ASP A 497 -9.51 12.74 -18.39
C ASP A 497 -9.73 11.25 -18.10
N LEU A 498 -10.92 10.95 -17.61
CA LEU A 498 -11.44 9.59 -17.45
C LEU A 498 -11.68 8.83 -18.77
N THR A 499 -11.68 9.53 -19.90
CA THR A 499 -11.94 8.94 -21.22
C THR A 499 -10.68 8.58 -21.99
N ALA A 500 -9.51 8.87 -21.42
CA ALA A 500 -8.23 8.59 -22.05
C ALA A 500 -8.08 7.11 -22.40
N SER A 501 -7.39 6.83 -23.51
CA SER A 501 -7.09 5.46 -23.95
C SER A 501 -5.59 5.29 -24.07
N MET A 502 -5.10 4.07 -23.80
CA MET A 502 -3.68 3.72 -23.84
C MET A 502 -3.47 2.49 -24.73
N GLU A 503 -2.38 2.52 -25.49
CA GLU A 503 -1.83 1.37 -26.20
C GLU A 503 -0.33 1.27 -25.91
N SER A 504 0.21 0.06 -25.87
CA SER A 504 1.63 -0.16 -25.65
C SER A 504 2.23 -1.10 -26.69
N ASN A 505 3.45 -0.81 -27.12
CA ASN A 505 4.25 -1.69 -27.97
C ASN A 505 5.63 -1.91 -27.35
N ASP A 506 6.28 -3.00 -27.75
CA ASP A 506 7.68 -3.27 -27.42
C ASP A 506 8.37 -3.82 -28.66
N GLN A 507 9.16 -2.99 -29.32
CA GLN A 507 9.82 -3.32 -30.59
C GLN A 507 11.23 -2.75 -30.63
N ASN A 508 12.17 -3.53 -31.16
CA ASN A 508 13.57 -3.10 -31.37
C ASN A 508 14.26 -2.56 -30.11
N GLY A 509 13.90 -3.08 -28.92
CA GLY A 509 14.48 -2.67 -27.64
C GLY A 509 13.94 -1.34 -27.10
N ILE A 510 12.87 -0.81 -27.69
CA ILE A 510 12.18 0.40 -27.24
C ILE A 510 10.74 0.00 -26.89
N ILE A 511 10.35 0.31 -25.66
CA ILE A 511 8.96 0.19 -25.23
C ILE A 511 8.30 1.54 -25.47
N GLU A 512 7.17 1.57 -26.18
CA GLU A 512 6.34 2.77 -26.29
C GLU A 512 5.01 2.57 -25.59
N VAL A 513 4.60 3.54 -24.79
CA VAL A 513 3.24 3.65 -24.25
C VAL A 513 2.63 4.94 -24.79
N LEU A 514 1.63 4.81 -25.65
CA LEU A 514 0.94 5.92 -26.31
C LEU A 514 -0.46 6.09 -25.72
N SER A 515 -0.75 7.29 -25.24
CA SER A 515 -2.07 7.67 -24.73
C SER A 515 -2.69 8.76 -25.57
N LYS A 516 -4.01 8.68 -25.80
CA LYS A 516 -4.82 9.78 -26.33
C LYS A 516 -5.62 10.37 -25.19
N VAL A 517 -5.48 11.69 -25.01
CA VAL A 517 -5.95 12.39 -23.81
C VAL A 517 -6.62 13.69 -24.18
N ASN A 518 -7.48 14.20 -23.30
CA ASN A 518 -8.11 15.50 -23.41
C ASN A 518 -7.78 16.35 -22.19
N LEU A 519 -7.67 17.66 -22.36
CA LEU A 519 -7.49 18.59 -21.24
C LEU A 519 -8.87 18.95 -20.68
N LYS A 520 -9.11 18.56 -19.42
CA LYS A 520 -10.35 18.81 -18.70
C LYS A 520 -10.09 19.53 -17.40
N ASN A 521 -11.07 20.30 -16.92
CA ASN A 521 -11.09 20.87 -15.58
C ASN A 521 -11.60 19.83 -14.55
N GLU A 522 -11.64 20.20 -13.27
CA GLU A 522 -12.18 19.36 -12.19
C GLU A 522 -13.67 19.01 -12.40
N ALA A 523 -14.42 19.89 -13.08
CA ALA A 523 -15.81 19.66 -13.49
C ALA A 523 -15.95 18.69 -14.69
N ARG A 524 -14.84 18.19 -15.24
CA ARG A 524 -14.73 17.27 -16.39
C ARG A 524 -15.14 17.90 -17.72
N GLU A 525 -15.14 19.22 -17.80
CA GLU A 525 -15.39 19.98 -19.00
C GLU A 525 -14.09 20.13 -19.79
N THR A 526 -14.18 19.93 -21.11
CA THR A 526 -13.02 20.03 -21.99
C THR A 526 -12.72 21.50 -22.29
N VAL A 527 -11.44 21.88 -22.28
CA VAL A 527 -11.02 23.24 -22.65
C VAL A 527 -11.51 23.60 -24.06
N SER A 528 -11.95 24.84 -24.25
CA SER A 528 -12.47 25.36 -25.52
C SER A 528 -11.53 26.41 -26.13
N GLU A 529 -11.62 26.61 -27.44
CA GLU A 529 -10.91 27.65 -28.21
C GLU A 529 -9.37 27.53 -28.28
N THR A 530 -8.78 26.55 -27.59
CA THR A 530 -7.37 26.14 -27.74
C THR A 530 -7.30 24.63 -28.03
N ALA A 531 -6.10 24.09 -28.16
CA ALA A 531 -5.89 22.65 -28.27
C ALA A 531 -6.41 21.94 -27.01
N SER A 532 -7.30 20.98 -27.22
CA SER A 532 -7.99 20.23 -26.18
C SER A 532 -7.60 18.76 -26.13
N THR A 533 -7.03 18.22 -27.21
CA THR A 533 -6.75 16.81 -27.40
C THR A 533 -5.29 16.63 -27.77
N PHE A 534 -4.62 15.73 -27.07
CA PHE A 534 -3.20 15.48 -27.21
C PHE A 534 -2.90 13.98 -27.32
N GLN A 535 -1.76 13.68 -27.92
CA GLN A 535 -1.09 12.40 -27.82
C GLN A 535 0.06 12.55 -26.84
N LEU A 536 0.14 11.62 -25.89
CA LEU A 536 1.19 11.55 -24.88
C LEU A 536 1.90 10.21 -25.03
N LYS A 537 3.17 10.24 -25.40
CA LYS A 537 3.97 9.05 -25.66
C LYS A 537 5.17 8.99 -24.72
N TYR A 538 5.34 7.84 -24.06
CA TYR A 538 6.53 7.50 -23.29
C TYR A 538 7.31 6.44 -24.05
N SER A 539 8.54 6.72 -24.43
CA SER A 539 9.44 5.78 -25.12
C SER A 539 10.61 5.43 -24.19
N CYS A 540 10.63 4.20 -23.70
CA CYS A 540 11.62 3.71 -22.75
C CYS A 540 12.64 2.81 -23.47
N ALA A 541 13.88 3.26 -23.52
CA ALA A 541 15.03 2.49 -23.97
C ALA A 541 15.91 2.13 -22.76
N LYS A 542 16.97 1.35 -22.99
CA LYS A 542 17.87 0.92 -21.90
C LYS A 542 18.49 2.09 -21.14
N ASP A 543 18.85 3.15 -21.86
CA ASP A 543 19.69 4.23 -21.35
C ASP A 543 18.91 5.55 -21.16
N SER A 544 17.63 5.59 -21.54
CA SER A 544 16.82 6.82 -21.49
C SER A 544 15.32 6.57 -21.45
N LEU A 545 14.59 7.49 -20.83
CA LEU A 545 13.15 7.68 -21.06
C LEU A 545 12.93 8.94 -21.89
N GLN A 546 12.19 8.83 -22.98
CA GLN A 546 11.71 9.98 -23.76
C GLN A 546 10.22 10.20 -23.52
N ILE A 547 9.82 11.47 -23.41
CA ILE A 547 8.44 11.91 -23.30
C ILE A 547 8.16 12.79 -24.51
N GLN A 548 7.16 12.42 -25.30
CA GLN A 548 6.69 13.22 -26.42
C GLN A 548 5.23 13.61 -26.20
N VAL A 549 4.93 14.89 -26.39
CA VAL A 549 3.59 15.44 -26.34
C VAL A 549 3.28 16.08 -27.68
N SER A 550 2.17 15.73 -28.31
CA SER A 550 1.79 16.32 -29.60
C SER A 550 0.29 16.55 -29.74
N THR A 551 -0.08 17.48 -30.60
CA THR A 551 -1.48 17.73 -30.99
C THR A 551 -1.58 18.08 -32.47
N ASN A 552 -2.76 17.87 -33.06
CA ASN A 552 -3.07 18.38 -34.40
C ASN A 552 -3.93 19.64 -34.35
N GLN A 553 -4.24 20.14 -33.15
CA GLN A 553 -5.03 21.34 -32.94
C GLN A 553 -4.11 22.54 -32.74
N LYS A 554 -4.59 23.73 -33.08
CA LYS A 554 -3.86 24.97 -32.83
C LYS A 554 -3.83 25.25 -31.33
N ILE A 555 -2.65 25.45 -30.78
CA ILE A 555 -2.44 25.92 -29.40
C ILE A 555 -2.58 27.45 -29.42
N ILE A 556 -3.55 27.98 -28.65
CA ILE A 556 -3.79 29.43 -28.52
C ILE A 556 -3.40 29.88 -27.11
N GLU A 557 -3.81 29.13 -26.09
CA GLU A 557 -3.43 29.38 -24.70
C GLU A 557 -2.06 28.77 -24.36
N PRO A 558 -1.25 29.41 -23.50
CA PRO A 558 -0.02 28.82 -22.98
C PRO A 558 -0.27 27.42 -22.43
N THR A 559 0.36 26.43 -23.07
CA THR A 559 0.23 25.03 -22.71
C THR A 559 1.61 24.48 -22.42
N ALA A 560 1.74 23.74 -21.32
CA ALA A 560 2.99 23.15 -20.90
C ALA A 560 2.86 21.65 -20.65
N PHE A 561 3.97 20.94 -20.76
CA PHE A 561 4.17 19.70 -20.04
C PHE A 561 4.90 20.00 -18.73
N VAL A 562 4.32 19.58 -17.61
CA VAL A 562 4.91 19.72 -16.28
C VAL A 562 5.47 18.37 -15.84
N LEU A 563 6.74 18.36 -15.47
CA LEU A 563 7.49 17.19 -15.04
C LEU A 563 8.10 17.41 -13.65
N PRO A 564 7.39 17.05 -12.57
CA PRO A 564 7.96 17.05 -11.23
C PRO A 564 8.93 15.87 -11.04
N ILE A 565 10.20 16.18 -10.78
CA ILE A 565 11.23 15.17 -10.49
C ILE A 565 11.46 15.07 -8.99
N ALA A 566 11.29 13.88 -8.41
CA ALA A 566 11.56 13.58 -7.01
C ALA A 566 13.01 13.93 -6.67
N SER A 567 13.18 14.84 -5.72
CA SER A 567 14.48 15.36 -5.30
C SER A 567 14.35 15.97 -3.91
N PRO A 568 14.81 15.29 -2.85
CA PRO A 568 14.77 15.85 -1.50
C PRO A 568 15.63 17.10 -1.37
N SER A 569 15.27 17.94 -0.40
CA SER A 569 16.07 19.10 -0.03
C SER A 569 17.51 18.68 0.29
N GLY A 570 18.47 19.34 -0.36
CA GLY A 570 19.90 19.02 -0.26
C GLY A 570 20.52 18.48 -1.56
N GLU A 571 19.71 17.90 -2.46
CA GLU A 571 20.18 17.60 -3.82
C GLU A 571 20.36 18.91 -4.63
N VAL A 572 21.41 18.99 -5.44
CA VAL A 572 21.73 20.19 -6.21
C VAL A 572 21.00 20.14 -7.55
N VAL A 573 20.42 21.27 -7.95
CA VAL A 573 19.77 21.46 -9.25
C VAL A 573 20.59 22.48 -10.04
N GLU A 574 21.07 22.09 -11.20
CA GLU A 574 21.92 22.91 -12.07
C GLU A 574 21.24 23.11 -13.42
N LEU A 575 20.98 24.36 -13.79
CA LEU A 575 20.60 24.71 -15.16
C LEU A 575 21.88 24.74 -15.99
N VAL A 576 22.06 23.76 -16.88
CA VAL A 576 23.27 23.62 -17.71
C VAL A 576 23.23 24.64 -18.84
N ASP A 577 22.08 24.71 -19.52
CA ASP A 577 21.72 25.72 -20.51
C ASP A 577 20.19 25.87 -20.52
N ASP A 578 19.65 26.67 -21.46
CA ASP A 578 18.21 26.93 -21.56
C ASP A 578 17.38 25.65 -21.78
N ASN A 579 17.98 24.58 -22.30
CA ASN A 579 17.31 23.34 -22.73
C ASN A 579 17.69 22.11 -21.90
N GLU A 580 18.62 22.25 -20.94
CA GLU A 580 19.12 21.13 -20.12
C GLU A 580 19.22 21.50 -18.64
N ILE A 581 18.69 20.60 -17.80
CA ILE A 581 18.80 20.69 -16.34
C ILE A 581 19.35 19.37 -15.78
N ASN A 582 20.26 19.49 -14.81
CA ASN A 582 20.83 18.38 -14.07
C ASN A 582 20.36 18.41 -12.62
N ILE A 583 20.03 17.23 -12.08
CA ILE A 583 19.80 17.01 -10.66
C ILE A 583 20.86 16.04 -10.15
N ILE A 584 21.74 16.53 -9.28
CA ILE A 584 22.84 15.76 -8.70
C ILE A 584 22.29 14.94 -7.52
N LYS A 585 22.22 13.62 -7.72
CA LYS A 585 21.77 12.65 -6.71
C LYS A 585 22.98 11.95 -6.07
N PRO A 586 22.82 11.30 -4.90
CA PRO A 586 23.94 10.66 -4.22
C PRO A 586 24.72 9.65 -5.08
N GLU A 587 24.02 8.89 -5.91
CA GLU A 587 24.59 7.79 -6.68
C GLU A 587 24.75 8.09 -8.18
N GLY A 588 24.33 9.27 -8.67
CA GLY A 588 24.39 9.59 -10.10
C GLY A 588 23.78 10.94 -10.46
N VAL A 589 23.81 11.30 -11.74
CA VAL A 589 23.25 12.57 -12.23
C VAL A 589 22.05 12.29 -13.13
N VAL A 590 20.91 12.91 -12.81
CA VAL A 590 19.73 12.89 -13.67
C VAL A 590 19.80 14.10 -14.59
N SER A 591 19.93 13.88 -15.89
CA SER A 591 19.89 14.94 -16.92
C SER A 591 18.55 14.91 -17.62
N ILE A 592 17.86 16.05 -17.64
CA ILE A 592 16.64 16.27 -18.42
C ILE A 592 16.95 17.28 -19.51
N LYS A 593 16.76 16.87 -20.77
CA LYS A 593 16.89 17.72 -21.96
C LYS A 593 15.55 17.92 -22.63
N SER A 594 15.30 19.09 -23.20
CA SER A 594 14.10 19.37 -23.99
C SER A 594 14.42 20.08 -25.31
N ASN A 595 13.55 19.91 -26.31
CA ASN A 595 13.66 20.63 -27.57
C ASN A 595 13.30 22.13 -27.45
N VAL A 596 12.70 22.54 -26.33
CA VAL A 596 12.30 23.91 -26.02
C VAL A 596 12.91 24.33 -24.67
N PRO A 597 12.96 25.63 -24.35
CA PRO A 597 13.51 26.07 -23.08
C PRO A 597 12.80 25.49 -21.86
N ILE A 598 13.60 25.02 -20.91
CA ILE A 598 13.18 24.47 -19.62
C ILE A 598 13.03 25.61 -18.61
N LYS A 599 11.92 25.60 -17.87
CA LYS A 599 11.67 26.49 -16.74
C LYS A 599 11.46 25.69 -15.47
N LEU A 600 11.88 26.25 -14.33
CA LEU A 600 11.46 25.76 -13.03
C LEU A 600 10.14 26.44 -12.67
N LYS A 601 9.12 25.66 -12.29
CA LYS A 601 7.84 26.23 -11.83
C LYS A 601 8.11 27.10 -10.62
N ASN A 602 7.50 28.28 -10.57
CA ASN A 602 7.61 29.15 -9.41
C ASN A 602 6.92 28.47 -8.22
N ILE A 603 7.67 28.28 -7.13
CA ILE A 603 7.20 27.64 -5.91
C ILE A 603 7.69 28.41 -4.69
N SER A 604 6.98 28.29 -3.58
CA SER A 604 7.47 28.76 -2.28
C SER A 604 8.61 27.85 -1.78
N GLY A 605 9.85 28.35 -1.83
CA GLY A 605 11.03 27.63 -1.34
C GLY A 605 11.82 26.89 -2.42
N SER A 606 12.65 25.93 -2.03
CA SER A 606 13.55 25.20 -2.95
C SER A 606 12.98 23.90 -3.49
N ARG A 607 11.95 23.35 -2.84
CA ARG A 607 11.29 22.09 -3.19
C ARG A 607 9.81 22.19 -2.89
N LEU A 608 9.01 21.62 -3.80
CA LEU A 608 7.63 21.29 -3.53
C LEU A 608 7.62 20.02 -2.68
N PHE A 609 6.80 19.96 -1.64
CA PHE A 609 6.50 18.72 -0.93
C PHE A 609 5.05 18.34 -1.19
N ASN A 610 4.74 17.05 -1.41
CA ASN A 610 3.35 16.59 -1.41
C ASN A 610 3.15 15.49 -0.37
N MET A 611 2.08 15.62 0.42
CA MET A 611 1.70 14.65 1.45
C MET A 611 1.44 13.25 0.91
N VAL A 612 1.13 13.12 -0.38
CA VAL A 612 0.86 11.87 -1.09
C VAL A 612 1.82 11.79 -2.29
N PRO A 613 2.87 10.94 -2.26
CA PRO A 613 3.16 9.89 -1.28
C PRO A 613 4.20 10.28 -0.22
N GLY A 614 4.40 11.58 0.03
CA GLY A 614 5.40 12.06 0.99
C GLY A 614 6.74 12.40 0.37
N ILE A 615 6.70 13.10 -0.76
CA ILE A 615 7.84 13.32 -1.65
C ILE A 615 8.07 14.81 -1.86
N GLU A 616 9.31 15.23 -1.68
CA GLU A 616 9.85 16.47 -2.24
C GLU A 616 10.20 16.33 -3.72
N ALA A 617 9.91 17.35 -4.53
CA ALA A 617 10.17 17.38 -5.96
C ALA A 617 10.60 18.76 -6.47
N VAL A 618 11.25 18.75 -7.64
CA VAL A 618 11.56 19.92 -8.47
C VAL A 618 10.59 19.91 -9.64
N PRO A 619 9.59 20.81 -9.68
CA PRO A 619 8.65 20.92 -10.79
C PRO A 619 9.30 21.64 -11.99
N ILE A 620 9.44 20.92 -13.09
CA ILE A 620 9.95 21.43 -14.36
C ILE A 620 8.78 21.72 -15.30
N GLU A 621 8.81 22.84 -16.01
CA GLU A 621 7.83 23.23 -17.02
C GLU A 621 8.51 23.44 -18.36
N VAL A 622 7.93 22.86 -19.40
CA VAL A 622 8.33 23.08 -20.79
C VAL A 622 7.08 23.47 -21.59
N PHE A 623 7.13 24.63 -22.22
CA PHE A 623 6.00 25.22 -22.92
C PHE A 623 6.09 24.94 -24.42
N PHE A 624 4.95 24.73 -25.06
CA PHE A 624 4.91 24.71 -26.53
C PHE A 624 5.32 26.08 -27.07
N GLU A 625 6.21 26.09 -28.05
CA GLU A 625 6.58 27.31 -28.80
C GLU A 625 5.48 27.70 -29.78
N GLU A 626 5.46 28.98 -30.19
CA GLU A 626 4.54 29.47 -31.20
C GLU A 626 4.70 28.66 -32.50
N ASP A 627 3.56 28.23 -33.08
CA ASP A 627 3.48 27.35 -34.25
C ASP A 627 4.09 25.94 -34.10
N SER A 628 4.56 25.54 -32.90
CA SER A 628 4.94 24.16 -32.61
C SER A 628 3.78 23.36 -32.05
N ASN A 629 3.59 22.18 -32.61
CA ASN A 629 2.57 21.21 -32.18
C ASN A 629 3.18 19.99 -31.47
N GLU A 630 4.49 20.02 -31.20
CA GLU A 630 5.21 18.91 -30.58
C GLU A 630 6.21 19.41 -29.52
N LEU A 631 6.31 18.62 -28.46
CA LEU A 631 7.23 18.84 -27.36
C LEU A 631 7.92 17.51 -27.02
N TYR A 632 9.22 17.59 -26.73
CA TYR A 632 10.06 16.43 -26.42
C TYR A 632 10.86 16.70 -25.15
N LEU A 633 10.90 15.71 -24.26
CA LEU A 633 11.85 15.63 -23.16
C LEU A 633 12.59 14.29 -23.22
N THR A 634 13.87 14.29 -22.87
CA THR A 634 14.67 13.08 -22.66
C THR A 634 15.28 13.11 -21.27
N ILE A 635 15.05 12.03 -20.51
CA ILE A 635 15.63 11.80 -19.19
C ILE A 635 16.71 10.73 -19.32
N THR A 636 17.90 11.03 -18.84
CA THR A 636 19.04 10.10 -18.76
C THR A 636 19.61 10.08 -17.35
N VAL A 637 20.24 8.97 -16.98
CA VAL A 637 20.95 8.83 -15.69
C VAL A 637 22.39 8.44 -15.97
N ASN A 638 23.33 9.29 -15.56
CA ASN A 638 24.77 9.11 -15.78
C ASN A 638 25.50 8.67 -14.50
#